data_AF-A0A7S3UFG6-F1
#
_entry.id   AF-A0A7S3UFG6-F1
#
_cell.length_a   1.000
_cell.length_b   1.000
_cell.length_c   1.000
_cell.angle_alpha   90.00
_cell.angle_beta   90.00
_cell.angle_gamma   90.00
#
_symmetry.space_group_name_H-M   'P 1'
#
loop_
_entity.id
_entity.type
_entity.pdbx_description
1 polymer ?
#
loop_
_entity_poly.entity_id
_entity_poly.type
_entity_poly.pdbx_seq_one_letter_code
_entity_poly.pdbx_strand_id
1 'polypeptide(L)'
;MPMAGVWIAAVLAVATNLQVGTAENATRRIDSSRTPAGPGGETPSGDCKFPLQFDGQTYSDCVVFDDEEWCRNEAGFWGVCAPVEYELPPEDEQPQGPITINEILPASGEDTFIEIMNVGENEVDLSGWRITNQNTGPGSGLVIGSPAGGPACLDSSYTRLAPGATMLMRKGEDCSFNFDLNKNGAVHIFRANGNEVDVHEWTADDLEDGLALARLPDGLGYFYARAPTPGAANDLSTAIGTDSELELSDCCGKFLDSPNECDCAAFGVRINEFMASNSESLRDEDGDFSDWIEIFSPVNVDLSGWALTDRVDDPFMWVFPEGATIRRNGYLVLFASNKDRTTVGRPMHTNFALRKAGEYFALVRPDGTIATEFSPMFPMQYLDVSFGLPEDSDTRGYLRAITPGGVNSEERIDLGPSIWNMTRNPQQPFEEAAVTVEAIVRPLEGTQIQDVFLHYRLDFGPEKRVRMTDVSEEPTVSASSEEQSDRMQGLGPSDRLYSGTIREDTERNQMIRWYVTAVDGRNGTSRYPTFETENEPEYHGTVVQDPSLDNSIPSLDMFVEDEEAAATQEGTYGSIMYNGKFYDRVFINRRGQTSLLWPKPKLKLDFKGRIFDWMEGEDKVGSINLESHYMEPGTNTYMRPNIGSAYFEDVGIPAPVIFHVSLRQNGEFYGLFSLGERINEPFFDRVGLSFKNSNMYKAEHTSFANLRPLDEIPHHLRYAFKKENNQEEDDWTDLYELTDALAGPDTDAFLYDHLNIPAVLNEMAAQTLILNHDRCSKNYFLYHDFATQEWQRLPWDFEQLLGVGVHLGGDESDTSVTFGYCLLSCEAFNSPFFCDRNHPQDPAESVQLLNDPSIGGAGGGVAPSPSQGAGSAPSTQEPPPEEREAEEEEEEEQEGEDADTAVEEEEEEEEVDPADCPSGILRFFQPGCARRRMSRRLLQDQSSEADFEYNPEDHWNHLTDAIFSVPQLRRMYLRRLRTLMDEYLAQPSWIEQKIRTLRDDIYQIADLDSAIWNPLHPSHTIRTGMQQMLGPGGILPSRREQLFDTYGRQTNWTVIPEEQPDVIELCIARVMKDGPEPQRFVEIKNQENIAVDISGYELVGDVEFTFKPGTVVGPNASVFVSPDVLAFRNRRQSPKGNERRLVVGPFEGSLPEEYTLELHDKADNTIASTADGMCPDN
;
A
#
# COMPACT_ATOMS: atom_id res chain seq x y z
N MET A 1 34.27 -13.88 23.39
CA MET A 1 34.63 -13.60 24.80
C MET A 1 35.23 -12.19 24.90
N PRO A 2 35.09 -11.49 26.05
CA PRO A 2 34.84 -10.04 26.04
C PRO A 2 35.80 -9.19 26.90
N MET A 3 35.70 -7.85 26.81
CA MET A 3 35.76 -6.83 27.90
C MET A 3 35.21 -5.51 27.30
N ALA A 4 34.28 -4.72 27.86
CA ALA A 4 33.95 -4.30 29.24
C ALA A 4 34.74 -3.06 29.77
N GLY A 5 34.13 -1.87 29.61
CA GLY A 5 34.02 -0.78 30.63
C GLY A 5 35.20 0.17 30.91
N VAL A 6 35.05 1.31 31.63
CA VAL A 6 33.88 2.01 32.24
C VAL A 6 34.31 3.43 32.76
N TRP A 7 33.60 4.51 32.35
CA TRP A 7 33.20 5.75 33.10
C TRP A 7 34.10 6.96 33.55
N ILE A 8 33.37 8.08 33.83
CA ILE A 8 33.60 9.30 34.67
C ILE A 8 34.10 10.58 33.90
N ALA A 9 33.26 11.57 33.51
CA ALA A 9 32.58 12.70 34.25
C ALA A 9 33.51 13.95 34.54
N ALA A 10 33.10 15.23 34.65
CA ALA A 10 31.78 15.92 34.75
C ALA A 10 31.82 17.47 34.51
N VAL A 11 30.78 18.02 33.85
CA VAL A 11 29.91 19.21 34.18
C VAL A 11 30.43 20.70 34.20
N LEU A 12 29.50 21.63 33.82
CA LEU A 12 29.36 23.11 33.97
C LEU A 12 29.77 24.03 32.78
N ALA A 13 29.04 25.10 32.40
CA ALA A 13 27.64 25.53 32.65
C ALA A 13 27.22 26.80 31.85
N VAL A 14 25.96 26.85 31.38
CA VAL A 14 24.98 27.98 31.32
C VAL A 14 25.27 29.29 30.55
N ALA A 15 24.37 29.64 29.60
CA ALA A 15 23.62 30.92 29.42
C ALA A 15 23.21 31.17 27.93
N THR A 16 22.08 31.77 27.51
CA THR A 16 20.75 32.12 28.11
C THR A 16 19.79 32.62 27.00
N ASN A 17 18.48 32.34 27.14
CA ASN A 17 17.30 33.23 26.88
C ASN A 17 16.69 33.56 25.49
N LEU A 18 15.34 33.41 25.47
CA LEU A 18 14.27 34.17 24.74
C LEU A 18 14.16 33.94 23.20
N GLN A 19 12.98 33.94 22.53
CA GLN A 19 11.64 34.46 22.87
C GLN A 19 10.48 33.92 21.95
N VAL A 20 9.23 33.75 22.47
CA VAL A 20 7.87 33.89 21.83
C VAL A 20 7.58 33.15 20.48
N GLY A 21 6.58 32.25 20.33
CA GLY A 21 5.09 32.40 20.39
C GLY A 21 4.52 32.52 18.95
N THR A 22 3.38 31.97 18.47
CA THR A 22 2.04 31.52 18.98
C THR A 22 1.48 30.42 18.02
N ALA A 23 0.88 29.30 18.45
CA ALA A 23 -0.49 29.02 18.94
C ALA A 23 -1.64 28.94 17.87
N GLU A 24 -2.32 27.77 17.84
CA GLU A 24 -3.75 27.51 17.49
C GLU A 24 -4.25 27.71 16.03
N ASN A 25 -5.34 27.08 15.53
CA ASN A 25 -6.42 26.32 16.17
C ASN A 25 -7.13 25.29 15.22
N ALA A 26 -7.77 24.24 15.76
CA ALA A 26 -8.85 23.44 15.11
C ALA A 26 -9.65 22.63 16.17
N THR A 27 -10.98 22.56 16.02
CA THR A 27 -11.96 22.39 17.14
C THR A 27 -12.58 20.99 17.34
N ARG A 28 -13.12 20.75 18.55
CA ARG A 28 -13.72 19.49 19.03
C ARG A 28 -15.26 19.42 18.84
N ARG A 29 -15.75 18.93 17.70
CA ARG A 29 -17.19 18.59 17.50
C ARG A 29 -17.47 17.11 17.76
N ILE A 30 -18.67 16.80 18.26
CA ILE A 30 -19.23 15.44 18.42
C ILE A 30 -20.34 15.23 17.38
N ASP A 31 -20.59 13.99 16.96
CA ASP A 31 -21.73 13.67 16.08
C ASP A 31 -23.08 13.64 16.83
N SER A 32 -24.12 14.18 16.18
CA SER A 32 -25.44 14.42 16.77
C SER A 32 -26.39 13.22 16.72
N SER A 33 -25.92 12.05 16.29
CA SER A 33 -26.74 10.84 16.11
C SER A 33 -27.01 10.05 17.41
N ARG A 34 -26.37 10.39 18.53
CA ARG A 34 -26.66 9.86 19.88
C ARG A 34 -26.94 10.98 20.89
N THR A 35 -28.21 11.28 21.10
CA THR A 35 -28.65 12.10 22.24
C THR A 35 -28.44 11.38 23.57
N PRO A 36 -28.09 12.09 24.66
CA PRO A 36 -28.00 11.51 26.00
C PRO A 36 -29.39 11.09 26.52
N ALA A 37 -29.74 9.83 26.30
CA ALA A 37 -31.07 9.30 26.60
C ALA A 37 -31.25 8.85 28.07
N GLY A 38 -31.32 9.83 28.98
CA GLY A 38 -31.99 9.73 30.29
C GLY A 38 -31.11 9.69 31.54
N PRO A 39 -31.70 9.91 32.75
CA PRO A 39 -32.94 10.65 33.01
C PRO A 39 -32.67 12.17 32.98
N GLY A 40 -33.56 12.95 32.35
CA GLY A 40 -33.31 14.37 32.06
C GLY A 40 -33.44 15.30 33.25
N GLY A 41 -32.57 16.32 33.28
CA GLY A 41 -32.57 17.45 34.19
C GLY A 41 -31.33 18.29 33.93
N GLU A 42 -31.50 19.51 33.43
CA GLU A 42 -30.40 20.46 33.17
C GLU A 42 -30.06 21.20 34.47
N THR A 43 -28.77 21.32 34.80
CA THR A 43 -28.32 22.07 36.01
C THR A 43 -27.46 23.28 35.64
N PRO A 44 -27.42 24.34 36.47
CA PRO A 44 -26.75 25.59 36.13
C PRO A 44 -25.24 25.43 35.86
N SER A 45 -24.71 26.28 34.98
CA SER A 45 -23.28 26.29 34.64
C SER A 45 -22.39 26.72 35.80
N GLY A 46 -21.26 26.03 35.97
CA GLY A 46 -20.25 26.28 37.00
C GLY A 46 -19.83 25.01 37.74
N ASP A 47 -20.73 24.03 37.84
CA ASP A 47 -20.49 22.73 38.50
C ASP A 47 -19.98 21.63 37.55
N CYS A 48 -19.34 22.01 36.44
CA CYS A 48 -18.85 21.07 35.45
C CYS A 48 -17.71 20.21 36.00
N LYS A 49 -17.99 18.91 36.16
CA LYS A 49 -17.03 17.94 36.64
C LYS A 49 -16.16 17.47 35.48
N PHE A 50 -15.08 18.20 35.22
CA PHE A 50 -14.07 17.72 34.28
C PHE A 50 -13.18 16.66 34.91
N PRO A 51 -12.79 15.64 34.13
CA PRO A 51 -13.18 15.41 32.74
C PRO A 51 -14.60 14.83 32.65
N LEU A 52 -15.34 15.41 31.73
CA LEU A 52 -16.72 15.09 31.39
C LEU A 52 -16.83 13.71 30.74
N GLN A 53 -17.70 12.81 31.20
CA GLN A 53 -17.97 11.56 30.47
C GLN A 53 -19.27 11.55 29.67
N PHE A 54 -19.19 11.87 28.36
CA PHE A 54 -20.26 11.83 27.35
C PHE A 54 -20.02 10.72 26.32
N ASP A 55 -20.99 9.83 26.12
CA ASP A 55 -20.94 8.65 25.24
C ASP A 55 -19.62 7.85 25.31
N GLY A 56 -19.10 7.64 26.52
CA GLY A 56 -17.82 6.93 26.69
C GLY A 56 -16.61 7.72 26.17
N GLN A 57 -16.69 9.05 26.11
CA GLN A 57 -15.55 9.95 25.92
C GLN A 57 -15.41 10.93 27.08
N THR A 58 -14.17 11.10 27.55
CA THR A 58 -13.85 11.72 28.83
C THR A 58 -13.12 13.03 28.63
N TYR A 59 -13.89 14.05 28.34
CA TYR A 59 -13.39 15.30 27.83
C TYR A 59 -12.85 16.17 28.95
N SER A 60 -11.56 16.43 28.85
CA SER A 60 -10.76 17.23 29.79
C SER A 60 -11.29 18.65 30.01
N ASP A 61 -12.01 19.14 29.02
CA ASP A 61 -12.60 20.46 28.86
C ASP A 61 -13.90 20.26 28.07
N CYS A 62 -14.53 21.33 27.61
CA CYS A 62 -15.81 21.27 26.92
C CYS A 62 -15.86 20.53 25.58
N VAL A 63 -17.10 20.18 25.19
CA VAL A 63 -17.42 19.37 24.00
C VAL A 63 -18.51 19.98 23.17
N VAL A 64 -18.27 20.15 21.88
CA VAL A 64 -19.26 20.77 21.01
C VAL A 64 -20.27 19.70 20.52
N PHE A 65 -21.41 19.58 21.20
CA PHE A 65 -22.55 18.77 20.77
C PHE A 65 -23.60 19.70 20.14
N ASP A 66 -23.94 19.45 18.87
CA ASP A 66 -24.86 20.28 18.05
C ASP A 66 -24.56 21.81 18.10
N ASP A 67 -23.26 22.15 18.01
CA ASP A 67 -22.69 23.51 18.07
C ASP A 67 -22.67 24.24 19.43
N GLU A 68 -23.08 23.60 20.53
CA GLU A 68 -22.91 24.12 21.89
C GLU A 68 -21.93 23.30 22.74
N GLU A 69 -21.28 23.92 23.73
CA GLU A 69 -20.29 23.27 24.60
C GLU A 69 -20.93 22.61 25.85
N TRP A 70 -20.85 21.28 26.00
CA TRP A 70 -21.53 20.49 27.06
C TRP A 70 -20.59 19.85 28.11
N CYS A 71 -21.13 19.58 29.31
CA CYS A 71 -20.49 19.05 30.51
C CYS A 71 -21.47 18.20 31.34
N ARG A 72 -21.00 17.64 32.44
CA ARG A 72 -21.77 16.77 33.36
C ARG A 72 -21.34 17.07 34.79
N ASN A 73 -22.31 17.17 35.70
CA ASN A 73 -22.07 17.61 37.08
C ASN A 73 -21.73 16.44 38.04
N GLU A 74 -21.46 16.75 39.31
CA GLU A 74 -21.15 15.71 40.32
C GLU A 74 -22.30 14.72 40.62
N ALA A 75 -23.55 15.07 40.29
CA ALA A 75 -24.73 14.21 40.44
C ALA A 75 -25.05 13.35 39.20
N GLY A 76 -24.30 13.51 38.09
CA GLY A 76 -24.45 12.73 36.87
C GLY A 76 -25.40 13.31 35.81
N PHE A 77 -25.92 14.52 36.02
CA PHE A 77 -26.76 15.25 35.06
C PHE A 77 -25.94 16.00 34.01
N TRP A 78 -26.54 16.18 32.82
CA TRP A 78 -26.00 16.89 31.66
C TRP A 78 -26.26 18.40 31.75
N GLY A 79 -25.33 19.24 31.30
CA GLY A 79 -25.48 20.71 31.26
C GLY A 79 -24.42 21.41 30.42
N VAL A 80 -24.58 22.73 30.19
CA VAL A 80 -23.66 23.55 29.36
C VAL A 80 -22.38 23.89 30.13
N CYS A 81 -21.28 24.06 29.40
CA CYS A 81 -19.96 23.65 29.88
C CYS A 81 -18.94 24.72 30.23
N ALA A 82 -18.92 25.79 29.45
CA ALA A 82 -18.31 27.02 29.93
C ALA A 82 -19.01 27.40 31.26
N PRO A 83 -18.45 28.30 32.08
CA PRO A 83 -19.39 29.21 32.72
C PRO A 83 -20.28 29.74 31.59
N VAL A 84 -21.60 29.68 31.72
CA VAL A 84 -22.36 30.65 30.93
C VAL A 84 -21.78 31.98 31.45
N GLU A 85 -21.10 32.76 30.58
CA GLU A 85 -20.83 34.17 30.82
C GLU A 85 -22.21 34.79 30.91
N TYR A 86 -22.83 34.67 32.11
CA TYR A 86 -24.25 34.33 32.21
C TYR A 86 -25.04 35.09 31.18
N GLU A 87 -25.49 34.36 30.14
CA GLU A 87 -25.96 34.97 28.91
C GLU A 87 -27.14 35.79 29.36
N LEU A 88 -26.88 37.09 29.47
CA LEU A 88 -27.90 38.05 29.79
C LEU A 88 -28.94 37.80 28.71
N PRO A 89 -30.21 37.51 29.07
CA PRO A 89 -31.24 37.28 28.08
C PRO A 89 -31.14 38.38 27.00
N PRO A 90 -31.41 38.10 25.72
CA PRO A 90 -31.25 39.11 24.67
C PRO A 90 -31.88 40.44 25.12
N GLU A 91 -31.28 41.60 24.75
CA GLU A 91 -31.47 42.90 25.45
C GLU A 91 -32.96 43.34 25.63
N ASP A 92 -33.87 42.75 24.85
CA ASP A 92 -35.33 42.87 24.94
C ASP A 92 -36.02 41.99 26.01
N GLU A 93 -35.44 40.85 26.42
CA GLU A 93 -35.90 39.97 27.51
C GLU A 93 -35.23 40.28 28.88
N GLN A 94 -34.15 41.07 28.89
CA GLN A 94 -33.54 41.57 30.12
C GLN A 94 -34.46 42.53 30.91
N PRO A 95 -34.32 42.63 32.24
CA PRO A 95 -35.00 43.63 33.05
C PRO A 95 -34.76 45.05 32.51
N GLN A 96 -35.83 45.75 32.13
CA GLN A 96 -35.83 47.07 31.49
C GLN A 96 -35.51 48.20 32.50
N GLY A 97 -34.69 47.93 33.51
CA GLY A 97 -34.30 48.85 34.56
C GLY A 97 -33.41 48.21 35.63
N PRO A 98 -32.87 49.03 36.55
CA PRO A 98 -31.87 48.59 37.53
C PRO A 98 -32.40 47.64 38.62
N ILE A 99 -33.70 47.32 38.62
CA ILE A 99 -34.35 46.48 39.64
C ILE A 99 -34.95 45.26 38.96
N THR A 100 -34.68 44.10 39.54
CA THR A 100 -34.92 42.77 38.99
C THR A 100 -35.43 41.85 40.10
N ILE A 101 -36.23 40.85 39.76
CA ILE A 101 -36.64 39.78 40.66
C ILE A 101 -35.46 38.83 40.83
N ASN A 102 -35.01 38.57 42.06
CA ASN A 102 -33.85 37.70 42.32
C ASN A 102 -34.24 36.27 42.70
N GLU A 103 -35.23 36.09 43.58
CA GLU A 103 -35.64 34.77 44.05
C GLU A 103 -37.13 34.75 44.41
N ILE A 104 -37.82 33.66 44.12
CA ILE A 104 -39.25 33.46 44.40
C ILE A 104 -39.44 32.06 44.99
N LEU A 105 -39.96 31.99 46.22
CA LEU A 105 -40.40 30.73 46.82
C LEU A 105 -41.94 30.68 46.86
N PRO A 106 -42.61 29.99 45.91
CA PRO A 106 -44.07 29.82 45.91
C PRO A 106 -44.53 28.67 46.84
N ALA A 107 -44.01 28.66 48.07
CA ALA A 107 -44.43 27.74 49.13
C ALA A 107 -45.80 28.12 49.72
N SER A 108 -46.31 27.30 50.66
CA SER A 108 -47.56 27.58 51.39
C SER A 108 -47.30 28.11 52.80
N GLY A 109 -47.77 29.33 53.10
CA GLY A 109 -47.74 29.90 54.45
C GLY A 109 -46.80 31.10 54.60
N GLU A 110 -46.05 31.15 55.70
CA GLU A 110 -45.10 32.22 56.03
C GLU A 110 -43.72 32.00 55.36
N ASP A 111 -43.45 30.80 54.86
CA ASP A 111 -42.23 30.49 54.09
C ASP A 111 -42.28 31.05 52.66
N THR A 112 -43.46 31.45 52.13
CA THR A 112 -43.57 32.06 50.80
C THR A 112 -42.82 33.40 50.75
N PHE A 113 -41.93 33.62 49.78
CA PHE A 113 -41.24 34.91 49.64
C PHE A 113 -40.98 35.33 48.19
N ILE A 114 -40.70 36.62 48.00
CA ILE A 114 -40.14 37.22 46.79
C ILE A 114 -38.96 38.07 47.22
N GLU A 115 -37.81 37.91 46.59
CA GLU A 115 -36.65 38.76 46.70
C GLU A 115 -36.43 39.54 45.39
N ILE A 116 -36.00 40.80 45.50
CA ILE A 116 -35.60 41.63 44.37
C ILE A 116 -34.20 42.22 44.62
N MET A 117 -33.45 42.51 43.56
CA MET A 117 -32.10 43.08 43.66
C MET A 117 -32.01 44.41 42.90
N ASN A 118 -31.09 45.29 43.32
CA ASN A 118 -30.62 46.40 42.49
C ASN A 118 -29.31 46.03 41.79
N VAL A 119 -29.37 45.79 40.49
CA VAL A 119 -28.22 45.48 39.63
C VAL A 119 -27.62 46.71 38.94
N GLY A 120 -28.21 47.90 39.13
CA GLY A 120 -27.71 49.15 38.58
C GLY A 120 -26.69 49.87 39.47
N GLU A 121 -25.85 50.73 38.86
CA GLU A 121 -24.77 51.46 39.54
C GLU A 121 -25.22 52.54 40.55
N ASN A 122 -26.53 52.84 40.66
CA ASN A 122 -27.05 53.92 41.50
C ASN A 122 -28.16 53.42 42.44
N GLU A 123 -28.28 54.04 43.62
CA GLU A 123 -29.39 53.78 44.57
C GLU A 123 -30.74 54.14 43.92
N VAL A 124 -31.71 53.24 44.02
CA VAL A 124 -33.04 53.40 43.40
C VAL A 124 -34.09 53.65 44.47
N ASP A 125 -34.89 54.71 44.30
CA ASP A 125 -36.09 54.96 45.09
C ASP A 125 -37.29 54.19 44.49
N LEU A 126 -37.71 53.17 45.24
CA LEU A 126 -38.82 52.27 44.95
C LEU A 126 -40.18 52.83 45.40
N SER A 127 -40.23 54.06 45.94
CA SER A 127 -41.48 54.68 46.39
C SER A 127 -42.53 54.74 45.27
N GLY A 128 -43.66 54.08 45.48
CA GLY A 128 -44.77 53.95 44.54
C GLY A 128 -44.64 52.82 43.52
N TRP A 129 -43.52 52.09 43.47
CA TRP A 129 -43.38 50.89 42.64
C TRP A 129 -44.28 49.78 43.16
N ARG A 130 -44.68 48.86 42.26
CA ARG A 130 -45.63 47.80 42.52
C ARG A 130 -45.06 46.44 42.17
N ILE A 131 -45.38 45.43 42.99
CA ILE A 131 -45.10 44.02 42.71
C ILE A 131 -46.43 43.26 42.75
N THR A 132 -46.74 42.44 41.75
CA THR A 132 -48.05 41.75 41.59
C THR A 132 -47.94 40.43 40.82
N ASN A 133 -48.91 39.53 40.95
CA ASN A 133 -49.03 38.30 40.16
C ASN A 133 -50.01 38.42 38.97
N GLN A 134 -50.22 39.64 38.46
CA GLN A 134 -51.17 39.91 37.37
C GLN A 134 -50.53 40.79 36.30
N ASN A 135 -50.50 40.27 35.07
CA ASN A 135 -50.05 40.91 33.83
C ASN A 135 -50.99 42.06 33.36
N THR A 136 -51.62 42.78 34.29
CA THR A 136 -52.38 44.01 34.03
C THR A 136 -52.26 44.99 35.20
N GLY A 137 -51.58 46.12 34.98
CA GLY A 137 -51.64 47.23 35.93
C GLY A 137 -52.99 47.97 35.85
N PRO A 138 -53.44 48.68 36.91
CA PRO A 138 -53.09 48.58 38.32
C PRO A 138 -54.29 48.02 39.13
N GLY A 139 -54.39 46.69 39.27
CA GLY A 139 -55.52 46.02 39.94
C GLY A 139 -55.28 45.50 41.36
N SER A 140 -54.18 44.77 41.56
CA SER A 140 -53.77 44.14 42.84
C SER A 140 -52.23 44.25 43.00
N GLY A 141 -51.69 43.78 44.13
CA GLY A 141 -50.25 43.79 44.40
C GLY A 141 -49.80 44.65 45.59
N LEU A 142 -48.54 44.47 45.98
CA LEU A 142 -47.81 45.31 46.92
C LEU A 142 -47.48 46.65 46.26
N VAL A 143 -47.57 47.76 47.00
CA VAL A 143 -47.05 49.07 46.56
C VAL A 143 -46.06 49.58 47.61
N ILE A 144 -44.79 49.61 47.24
CA ILE A 144 -43.67 50.06 48.08
C ILE A 144 -43.82 51.58 48.34
N GLY A 145 -43.42 52.07 49.52
CA GLY A 145 -43.54 53.50 49.85
C GLY A 145 -44.98 54.04 49.97
N SER A 146 -45.98 53.16 50.03
CA SER A 146 -47.40 53.51 50.14
C SER A 146 -48.02 52.96 51.42
N PRO A 147 -48.92 53.70 52.10
CA PRO A 147 -49.70 53.17 53.23
C PRO A 147 -50.49 51.90 52.90
N ALA A 148 -50.72 51.61 51.61
CA ALA A 148 -51.39 50.39 51.14
C ALA A 148 -50.52 49.12 51.25
N GLY A 149 -49.19 49.25 51.30
CA GLY A 149 -48.26 48.15 51.62
C GLY A 149 -48.03 47.97 53.13
N GLY A 150 -48.65 48.79 53.96
CA GLY A 150 -48.48 48.79 55.41
C GLY A 150 -47.48 49.85 55.91
N PRO A 151 -47.44 50.12 57.24
CA PRO A 151 -46.62 51.20 57.79
C PRO A 151 -45.11 51.00 57.60
N ALA A 152 -44.63 49.75 57.62
CA ALA A 152 -43.22 49.43 57.45
C ALA A 152 -42.70 49.69 56.03
N CYS A 153 -43.54 49.57 54.99
CA CYS A 153 -43.19 49.97 53.62
C CYS A 153 -42.88 51.46 53.45
N LEU A 154 -43.10 52.29 54.48
CA LEU A 154 -42.74 53.71 54.48
C LEU A 154 -41.33 53.97 55.05
N ASP A 155 -40.64 52.96 55.58
CA ASP A 155 -39.24 53.11 55.98
C ASP A 155 -38.32 53.19 54.74
N SER A 156 -37.33 54.06 54.83
CA SER A 156 -36.23 54.18 53.88
C SER A 156 -35.49 52.88 53.59
N SER A 157 -35.50 51.89 54.48
CA SER A 157 -34.91 50.56 54.24
C SER A 157 -35.69 49.70 53.23
N TYR A 158 -36.99 50.00 53.01
CA TYR A 158 -37.83 49.32 52.02
C TYR A 158 -38.09 50.19 50.78
N THR A 159 -37.94 51.52 50.89
CA THR A 159 -38.13 52.42 49.75
C THR A 159 -36.86 52.76 48.99
N ARG A 160 -35.66 52.47 49.50
CA ARG A 160 -34.41 52.71 48.76
C ARG A 160 -33.49 51.50 48.78
N LEU A 161 -33.09 51.06 47.59
CA LEU A 161 -32.22 49.90 47.40
C LEU A 161 -30.90 50.35 46.77
N ALA A 162 -29.80 50.15 47.49
CA ALA A 162 -28.45 50.52 47.05
C ALA A 162 -27.92 49.55 45.96
N PRO A 163 -26.94 49.95 45.13
CA PRO A 163 -26.31 49.06 44.15
C PRO A 163 -25.81 47.75 44.76
N GLY A 164 -26.13 46.62 44.13
CA GLY A 164 -25.78 45.28 44.58
C GLY A 164 -26.53 44.78 45.83
N ALA A 165 -27.50 45.52 46.35
CA ALA A 165 -28.29 45.09 47.51
C ALA A 165 -29.57 44.35 47.08
N THR A 166 -29.94 43.33 47.87
CA THR A 166 -31.22 42.61 47.76
C THR A 166 -32.24 43.12 48.79
N MET A 167 -33.52 42.95 48.48
CA MET A 167 -34.64 43.19 49.37
C MET A 167 -35.58 41.99 49.36
N LEU A 168 -35.59 41.26 50.47
CA LEU A 168 -36.44 40.11 50.73
C LEU A 168 -37.81 40.56 51.27
N MET A 169 -38.89 40.05 50.66
CA MET A 169 -40.27 40.24 51.11
C MET A 169 -40.90 38.88 51.38
N ARG A 170 -40.98 38.47 52.65
CA ARG A 170 -41.69 37.26 53.06
C ARG A 170 -43.17 37.54 53.25
N LYS A 171 -44.03 36.57 52.94
CA LYS A 171 -45.49 36.72 53.02
C LYS A 171 -45.97 36.76 54.47
N GLY A 172 -46.62 37.86 54.86
CA GLY A 172 -47.10 38.09 56.22
C GLY A 172 -46.15 38.91 57.11
N GLU A 173 -44.92 39.18 56.67
CA GLU A 173 -43.98 40.06 57.37
C GLU A 173 -44.20 41.56 57.09
N ASP A 174 -43.37 42.41 57.70
CA ASP A 174 -43.35 43.85 57.47
C ASP A 174 -42.94 44.18 56.01
N CYS A 175 -43.77 44.98 55.35
CA CYS A 175 -43.71 45.27 53.90
C CYS A 175 -43.89 44.05 52.97
N SER A 176 -44.67 43.05 53.40
CA SER A 176 -45.00 41.86 52.63
C SER A 176 -46.00 42.06 51.48
N PHE A 177 -45.93 41.17 50.49
CA PHE A 177 -46.90 41.11 49.40
C PHE A 177 -48.23 40.45 49.81
N ASN A 178 -49.32 40.89 49.18
CA ASN A 178 -50.70 40.61 49.60
C ASN A 178 -51.47 39.66 48.66
N PHE A 179 -50.76 38.86 47.88
CA PHE A 179 -51.30 37.92 46.90
C PHE A 179 -50.68 36.53 47.06
N ASP A 180 -51.35 35.52 46.51
CA ASP A 180 -50.88 34.14 46.55
C ASP A 180 -49.99 33.82 45.35
N LEU A 181 -48.86 33.17 45.60
CA LEU A 181 -48.03 32.57 44.56
C LEU A 181 -48.55 31.15 44.33
N ASN A 182 -49.20 30.94 43.19
CA ASN A 182 -49.83 29.67 42.84
C ASN A 182 -48.82 28.72 42.17
N LYS A 183 -49.16 27.42 42.07
CA LYS A 183 -48.30 26.45 41.39
C LYS A 183 -48.04 26.80 39.92
N ASN A 184 -49.01 27.37 39.21
CA ASN A 184 -48.75 28.16 38.00
C ASN A 184 -48.93 29.62 38.38
N GLY A 185 -47.90 30.45 38.24
CA GLY A 185 -47.86 31.79 38.81
C GLY A 185 -47.02 32.76 38.01
N ALA A 186 -47.03 34.01 38.46
CA ALA A 186 -46.22 35.07 37.91
C ALA A 186 -45.86 36.08 39.00
N VAL A 187 -44.77 36.80 38.81
CA VAL A 187 -44.42 38.03 39.54
C VAL A 187 -44.00 39.08 38.52
N HIS A 188 -44.63 40.25 38.59
CA HIS A 188 -44.40 41.41 37.75
C HIS A 188 -43.98 42.60 38.63
N ILE A 189 -42.93 43.32 38.26
CA ILE A 189 -42.50 44.57 38.87
C ILE A 189 -42.87 45.74 37.95
N PHE A 190 -43.66 46.70 38.46
CA PHE A 190 -43.99 47.95 37.77
C PHE A 190 -43.42 49.17 38.50
N ARG A 191 -42.86 50.14 37.77
CA ARG A 191 -42.52 51.45 38.32
C ARG A 191 -43.78 52.23 38.71
N ALA A 192 -43.61 53.27 39.52
CA ALA A 192 -44.71 54.13 39.97
C ALA A 192 -45.52 54.81 38.85
N ASN A 193 -45.00 54.91 37.63
CA ASN A 193 -45.70 55.42 36.46
C ASN A 193 -46.53 54.37 35.69
N GLY A 194 -46.43 53.09 36.06
CA GLY A 194 -47.14 51.96 35.45
C GLY A 194 -46.36 51.18 34.39
N ASN A 195 -45.09 51.52 34.13
CA ASN A 195 -44.24 50.73 33.22
C ASN A 195 -43.72 49.47 33.92
N GLU A 196 -43.77 48.32 33.26
CA GLU A 196 -43.12 47.10 33.73
C GLU A 196 -41.59 47.24 33.70
N VAL A 197 -40.90 46.50 34.57
CA VAL A 197 -39.44 46.54 34.73
C VAL A 197 -38.85 45.14 34.63
N ASP A 198 -39.48 44.19 35.30
CA ASP A 198 -39.11 42.78 35.25
C ASP A 198 -40.36 41.93 35.47
N VAL A 199 -40.36 40.73 34.89
CA VAL A 199 -41.42 39.74 35.01
C VAL A 199 -40.83 38.33 35.00
N HIS A 200 -41.37 37.46 35.84
CA HIS A 200 -41.15 36.03 35.74
C HIS A 200 -42.48 35.30 35.87
N GLU A 201 -42.81 34.46 34.89
CA GLU A 201 -43.97 33.57 34.89
C GLU A 201 -43.46 32.10 34.96
N TRP A 202 -44.16 31.25 35.71
CA TRP A 202 -43.79 29.84 35.92
C TRP A 202 -45.02 28.92 35.97
N THR A 203 -44.79 27.63 35.80
CA THR A 203 -45.77 26.54 35.84
C THR A 203 -45.50 25.57 36.99
N ALA A 204 -46.43 24.65 37.25
CA ALA A 204 -46.32 23.68 38.32
C ALA A 204 -45.18 22.66 38.10
N ASP A 205 -44.74 22.48 36.87
CA ASP A 205 -43.65 21.57 36.51
C ASP A 205 -42.27 22.20 36.79
N ASP A 206 -42.20 23.54 36.84
CA ASP A 206 -41.01 24.31 37.26
C ASP A 206 -40.82 24.33 38.79
N LEU A 207 -41.76 23.77 39.57
CA LEU A 207 -41.81 23.85 41.02
C LEU A 207 -41.71 22.49 41.73
N GLU A 208 -40.52 22.15 42.19
CA GLU A 208 -40.34 21.10 43.17
C GLU A 208 -40.74 21.56 44.58
N ASP A 209 -41.48 20.72 45.32
CA ASP A 209 -42.04 21.07 46.64
C ASP A 209 -40.92 21.36 47.66
N GLY A 210 -40.71 22.64 47.96
CA GLY A 210 -39.71 23.12 48.93
C GLY A 210 -38.52 23.87 48.32
N LEU A 211 -38.43 23.95 46.98
CA LEU A 211 -37.42 24.72 46.26
C LEU A 211 -37.95 26.11 45.84
N ALA A 212 -37.05 27.07 45.72
CA ALA A 212 -37.31 28.41 45.22
C ALA A 212 -36.75 28.57 43.80
N LEU A 213 -37.41 29.39 42.98
CA LEU A 213 -36.93 29.84 41.68
C LEU A 213 -36.00 31.03 41.88
N ALA A 214 -34.71 30.89 41.57
CA ALA A 214 -33.70 31.93 41.81
C ALA A 214 -32.90 32.27 40.54
N ARG A 215 -32.58 33.56 40.35
CA ARG A 215 -31.70 34.01 39.26
C ARG A 215 -30.24 33.68 39.56
N LEU A 216 -29.55 33.16 38.55
CA LEU A 216 -28.11 32.93 38.55
C LEU A 216 -27.49 33.67 37.34
N PRO A 217 -26.59 34.66 37.55
CA PRO A 217 -26.13 35.16 38.83
C PRO A 217 -27.22 36.06 39.43
N ASP A 218 -27.02 36.48 40.68
CA ASP A 218 -27.99 37.33 41.36
C ASP A 218 -28.44 38.52 40.47
N GLY A 219 -29.73 38.55 40.19
CA GLY A 219 -30.44 39.61 39.47
C GLY A 219 -30.26 39.72 37.95
N LEU A 220 -29.29 39.04 37.32
CA LEU A 220 -28.96 39.29 35.91
C LEU A 220 -29.26 38.14 34.93
N GLY A 221 -29.32 36.90 35.40
CA GLY A 221 -29.48 35.72 34.53
C GLY A 221 -30.82 35.00 34.67
N TYR A 222 -30.89 33.78 34.14
CA TYR A 222 -32.09 32.95 34.13
C TYR A 222 -32.46 32.40 35.51
N PHE A 223 -33.72 32.02 35.68
CA PHE A 223 -34.27 31.44 36.92
C PHE A 223 -34.09 29.91 36.94
N TYR A 224 -33.70 29.38 38.11
CA TYR A 224 -33.52 27.94 38.35
C TYR A 224 -34.15 27.53 39.68
N ALA A 225 -34.75 26.33 39.75
CA ALA A 225 -35.26 25.76 40.99
C ALA A 225 -34.11 25.26 41.89
N ARG A 226 -34.00 25.77 43.12
CA ARG A 226 -32.92 25.46 44.06
C ARG A 226 -33.35 25.51 45.53
N ALA A 227 -32.48 25.04 46.42
CA ALA A 227 -32.67 25.22 47.86
C ALA A 227 -32.78 26.74 48.18
N PRO A 228 -33.84 27.19 48.88
CA PRO A 228 -34.09 28.63 49.04
C PRO A 228 -32.95 29.35 49.76
N THR A 229 -32.48 30.47 49.19
CA THR A 229 -31.37 31.30 49.69
C THR A 229 -31.79 32.72 50.11
N PRO A 230 -32.91 32.91 50.85
CA PRO A 230 -33.50 34.22 51.11
C PRO A 230 -32.57 35.17 51.89
N GLY A 231 -32.20 36.28 51.27
CA GLY A 231 -31.28 37.28 51.81
C GLY A 231 -29.79 36.91 51.69
N ALA A 232 -29.46 35.86 50.95
CA ALA A 232 -28.10 35.40 50.67
C ALA A 232 -27.86 35.30 49.15
N ALA A 233 -26.60 35.24 48.73
CA ALA A 233 -26.27 35.04 47.32
C ALA A 233 -26.65 33.63 46.86
N ASN A 234 -27.15 33.51 45.64
CA ASN A 234 -27.52 32.23 45.04
C ASN A 234 -26.25 31.51 44.54
N ASP A 235 -25.57 30.74 45.40
CA ASP A 235 -24.30 30.04 45.10
C ASP A 235 -24.47 28.52 44.90
N LEU A 236 -23.55 27.87 44.18
CA LEU A 236 -23.65 26.46 43.72
C LEU A 236 -23.33 25.40 44.80
N SER A 237 -22.72 25.78 45.93
CA SER A 237 -21.95 24.88 46.81
C SER A 237 -22.71 23.94 47.77
N THR A 238 -23.99 23.59 47.53
CA THR A 238 -24.77 22.71 48.45
C THR A 238 -25.64 21.66 47.77
N ALA A 239 -25.11 20.44 47.59
CA ALA A 239 -25.86 19.22 47.23
C ALA A 239 -25.94 18.22 48.40
N ILE A 240 -26.96 17.34 48.40
CA ILE A 240 -27.23 16.29 49.41
C ILE A 240 -27.72 15.04 48.65
N GLY A 241 -27.29 13.79 48.87
CA GLY A 241 -26.32 13.12 49.77
C GLY A 241 -26.32 11.60 49.44
N THR A 242 -25.71 10.63 50.14
CA THR A 242 -24.96 10.56 51.42
C THR A 242 -23.93 9.39 51.38
N ASP A 243 -23.40 8.94 52.53
CA ASP A 243 -22.60 7.72 52.79
C ASP A 243 -21.24 7.56 52.07
N SER A 244 -20.19 8.09 52.70
CA SER A 244 -18.81 7.61 52.55
C SER A 244 -17.98 7.75 53.85
N GLU A 245 -18.04 6.72 54.70
CA GLU A 245 -16.98 6.42 55.68
C GLU A 245 -16.48 4.97 55.45
N LEU A 246 -15.63 4.79 54.43
CA LEU A 246 -14.70 3.68 54.34
C LEU A 246 -13.30 4.24 54.00
N GLU A 247 -12.30 3.75 54.71
CA GLU A 247 -11.12 4.55 55.07
C GLU A 247 -10.02 4.63 53.99
N LEU A 248 -9.45 5.83 53.86
CA LEU A 248 -8.22 6.15 53.14
C LEU A 248 -6.93 5.65 53.86
N SER A 249 -6.98 4.49 54.53
CA SER A 249 -5.92 4.03 55.45
C SER A 249 -4.99 2.92 54.90
N ASP A 250 -5.33 2.25 53.79
CA ASP A 250 -4.63 1.01 53.38
C ASP A 250 -3.52 1.16 52.32
N CYS A 251 -3.39 2.31 51.63
CA CYS A 251 -2.40 2.49 50.54
C CYS A 251 -0.91 2.56 50.98
N CYS A 252 -0.60 2.51 52.27
CA CYS A 252 0.77 2.54 52.80
C CYS A 252 1.02 1.50 53.92
N GLY A 253 0.17 0.48 54.05
CA GLY A 253 0.16 -0.42 55.21
C GLY A 253 1.18 -1.57 55.22
N LYS A 254 1.77 -1.93 54.07
CA LYS A 254 2.67 -3.09 53.93
C LYS A 254 3.82 -2.85 52.94
N PHE A 255 4.85 -2.14 53.38
CA PHE A 255 6.27 -2.54 53.34
C PHE A 255 7.08 -1.42 54.02
N LEU A 256 8.01 -1.77 54.90
CA LEU A 256 8.81 -0.82 55.67
C LEU A 256 10.14 -0.49 54.96
N ASP A 257 10.74 0.63 55.39
CA ASP A 257 12.11 1.09 55.09
C ASP A 257 12.38 1.83 53.75
N SER A 258 11.67 2.94 53.49
CA SER A 258 12.25 4.19 52.92
C SER A 258 11.21 5.35 52.83
N PRO A 259 11.40 6.52 53.50
CA PRO A 259 10.38 7.59 53.50
C PRO A 259 10.23 8.44 52.22
N ASN A 260 10.88 8.08 51.10
CA ASN A 260 11.03 8.96 49.93
C ASN A 260 10.50 8.38 48.59
N GLU A 261 9.90 7.19 48.57
CA GLU A 261 9.49 6.49 47.33
C GLU A 261 8.03 6.01 47.40
N CYS A 262 7.08 6.93 47.63
CA CYS A 262 5.66 6.70 47.42
C CYS A 262 5.07 7.85 46.60
N ASP A 263 5.21 7.77 45.27
CA ASP A 263 4.46 8.63 44.38
C ASP A 263 3.05 8.06 44.17
N CYS A 264 2.10 8.59 44.94
CA CYS A 264 0.69 8.23 44.83
C CYS A 264 0.06 8.69 43.50
N ALA A 265 0.73 9.52 42.68
CA ALA A 265 0.22 9.91 41.36
C ALA A 265 0.42 8.83 40.28
N ALA A 266 1.33 7.87 40.49
CA ALA A 266 1.61 6.79 39.54
C ALA A 266 0.81 5.50 39.81
N PHE A 267 -0.01 5.48 40.87
CA PHE A 267 -0.90 4.36 41.23
C PHE A 267 -2.26 4.50 40.52
N GLY A 268 -2.53 3.60 39.57
CA GLY A 268 -3.82 3.47 38.89
C GLY A 268 -3.86 3.94 37.43
N VAL A 269 -2.77 4.54 36.93
CA VAL A 269 -2.59 4.73 35.46
C VAL A 269 -2.45 3.37 34.80
N ARG A 270 -3.26 3.10 33.78
CA ARG A 270 -3.35 1.77 33.16
C ARG A 270 -3.68 1.84 31.67
N ILE A 271 -3.33 0.80 30.93
CA ILE A 271 -4.05 0.46 29.69
C ILE A 271 -5.47 0.05 30.11
N ASN A 272 -6.48 0.71 29.55
CA ASN A 272 -7.88 0.58 29.98
C ASN A 272 -8.71 -0.24 28.99
N GLU A 273 -8.51 0.01 27.71
CA GLU A 273 -9.16 -0.65 26.57
C GLU A 273 -8.15 -0.65 25.40
N PHE A 274 -8.21 -1.64 24.53
CA PHE A 274 -7.52 -1.63 23.23
C PHE A 274 -8.23 -2.56 22.25
N MET A 275 -7.91 -2.43 20.96
CA MET A 275 -8.39 -3.33 19.90
C MET A 275 -7.26 -3.57 18.89
N ALA A 276 -7.03 -4.85 18.56
CA ALA A 276 -6.01 -5.29 17.59
C ALA A 276 -6.61 -6.04 16.37
N SER A 277 -7.84 -5.67 15.98
CA SER A 277 -8.58 -6.26 14.85
C SER A 277 -9.75 -5.35 14.47
N ASN A 278 -9.44 -4.16 13.99
CA ASN A 278 -10.39 -3.12 13.62
C ASN A 278 -10.74 -3.19 12.11
N SER A 279 -12.02 -3.05 11.75
CA SER A 279 -12.42 -3.01 10.32
C SER A 279 -13.61 -2.12 9.99
N GLU A 280 -14.45 -1.80 10.97
CA GLU A 280 -15.59 -0.88 10.81
C GLU A 280 -15.77 0.11 11.99
N SER A 281 -14.98 -0.02 13.06
CA SER A 281 -15.16 0.73 14.31
C SER A 281 -14.51 2.14 14.33
N LEU A 282 -13.33 2.30 14.95
CA LEU A 282 -12.66 3.59 15.11
C LEU A 282 -11.72 3.85 13.93
N ARG A 283 -11.97 4.87 13.10
CA ARG A 283 -11.01 5.30 12.08
C ARG A 283 -9.95 6.24 12.67
N ASP A 284 -8.74 6.17 12.14
CA ASP A 284 -7.73 7.22 12.32
C ASP A 284 -7.96 8.41 11.37
N GLU A 285 -7.13 9.46 11.48
CA GLU A 285 -7.29 10.69 10.69
C GLU A 285 -7.01 10.54 9.19
N ASP A 286 -6.36 9.46 8.76
CA ASP A 286 -6.17 9.14 7.34
C ASP A 286 -7.38 8.36 6.79
N GLY A 287 -8.29 7.92 7.66
CA GLY A 287 -9.46 7.12 7.34
C GLY A 287 -9.27 5.61 7.51
N ASP A 288 -8.09 5.16 7.92
CA ASP A 288 -7.75 3.76 8.12
C ASP A 288 -8.36 3.19 9.41
N PHE A 289 -8.70 1.90 9.41
CA PHE A 289 -9.10 1.17 10.61
C PHE A 289 -7.87 0.60 11.32
N SER A 290 -7.02 1.50 11.82
CA SER A 290 -5.83 1.14 12.60
C SER A 290 -6.19 0.48 13.94
N ASP A 291 -5.31 -0.39 14.45
CA ASP A 291 -5.40 -0.85 15.85
C ASP A 291 -5.29 0.36 16.78
N TRP A 292 -5.89 0.29 17.97
CA TRP A 292 -5.89 1.41 18.91
C TRP A 292 -5.78 0.96 20.37
N ILE A 293 -5.24 1.87 21.17
CA ILE A 293 -4.89 1.69 22.58
C ILE A 293 -5.46 2.87 23.36
N GLU A 294 -6.04 2.59 24.51
CA GLU A 294 -6.48 3.61 25.45
C GLU A 294 -5.79 3.47 26.81
N ILE A 295 -5.32 4.61 27.34
CA ILE A 295 -4.77 4.74 28.68
C ILE A 295 -5.72 5.56 29.56
N PHE A 296 -6.05 5.05 30.75
CA PHE A 296 -6.78 5.77 31.80
C PHE A 296 -5.86 6.24 32.91
N SER A 297 -6.18 7.37 33.56
CA SER A 297 -5.58 7.79 34.84
C SER A 297 -6.61 8.32 35.83
N PRO A 298 -6.65 7.87 37.11
CA PRO A 298 -7.53 8.40 38.17
C PRO A 298 -7.08 9.74 38.77
N VAL A 299 -5.96 10.29 38.27
CA VAL A 299 -5.30 11.51 38.74
C VAL A 299 -4.74 12.31 37.56
N ASN A 300 -4.43 13.59 37.76
CA ASN A 300 -3.67 14.33 36.74
C ASN A 300 -2.28 13.68 36.65
N VAL A 301 -1.89 13.21 35.47
CA VAL A 301 -0.57 12.60 35.23
C VAL A 301 0.06 13.17 33.96
N ASP A 302 1.37 13.36 34.03
CA ASP A 302 2.23 13.62 32.89
C ASP A 302 2.85 12.29 32.45
N LEU A 303 2.59 11.91 31.19
CA LEU A 303 3.12 10.70 30.56
C LEU A 303 4.46 10.94 29.87
N SER A 304 5.03 12.15 29.90
CA SER A 304 6.35 12.44 29.31
C SER A 304 7.40 11.41 29.75
N GLY A 305 7.96 10.66 28.80
CA GLY A 305 8.96 9.61 29.08
C GLY A 305 8.41 8.26 29.56
N TRP A 306 7.09 8.09 29.70
CA TRP A 306 6.47 6.76 29.77
C TRP A 306 6.58 6.09 28.40
N ALA A 307 6.39 4.78 28.32
CA ALA A 307 6.45 4.07 27.05
C ALA A 307 5.36 3.00 26.90
N LEU A 308 5.02 2.71 25.65
CA LEU A 308 4.30 1.52 25.24
C LEU A 308 5.26 0.58 24.51
N THR A 309 5.05 -0.72 24.70
CA THR A 309 5.85 -1.76 24.06
C THR A 309 5.04 -3.04 23.86
N ASP A 310 5.26 -3.72 22.74
CA ASP A 310 4.83 -5.11 22.48
C ASP A 310 5.96 -6.14 22.77
N ARG A 311 7.09 -5.68 23.35
CA ARG A 311 8.30 -6.47 23.61
C ARG A 311 8.79 -6.42 25.06
N VAL A 312 9.05 -7.60 25.61
CA VAL A 312 9.67 -7.77 26.95
C VAL A 312 11.14 -7.31 26.96
N ASP A 313 11.84 -7.44 25.82
CA ASP A 313 13.26 -7.11 25.69
C ASP A 313 13.55 -5.65 25.32
N ASP A 314 12.53 -4.89 24.91
CA ASP A 314 12.62 -3.45 24.66
C ASP A 314 11.45 -2.68 25.33
N PRO A 315 11.58 -2.34 26.62
CA PRO A 315 10.52 -1.69 27.38
C PRO A 315 10.24 -0.23 26.97
N PHE A 316 11.03 0.36 26.07
CA PHE A 316 10.91 1.77 25.65
C PHE A 316 10.74 1.93 24.13
N MET A 317 10.18 0.91 23.45
CA MET A 317 9.93 0.90 22.00
C MET A 317 9.27 2.16 21.45
N TRP A 318 8.21 2.63 22.10
CA TRP A 318 7.54 3.87 21.74
C TRP A 318 7.33 4.73 22.99
N VAL A 319 8.03 5.86 23.05
CA VAL A 319 8.06 6.75 24.22
C VAL A 319 7.10 7.92 24.02
N PHE A 320 6.27 8.19 25.02
CA PHE A 320 5.37 9.34 25.02
C PHE A 320 6.14 10.67 24.95
N PRO A 321 5.78 11.56 24.01
CA PRO A 321 6.43 12.85 23.82
C PRO A 321 6.24 13.80 25.02
N GLU A 322 7.15 14.77 25.16
CA GLU A 322 7.07 15.80 26.21
C GLU A 322 5.76 16.60 26.11
N GLY A 323 5.01 16.68 27.22
CA GLY A 323 3.71 17.34 27.31
C GLY A 323 2.50 16.43 27.07
N ALA A 324 2.68 15.12 26.89
CA ALA A 324 1.56 14.18 26.86
C ALA A 324 0.93 14.03 28.26
N THR A 325 -0.19 14.70 28.53
CA THR A 325 -0.84 14.65 29.87
C THR A 325 -2.24 14.06 29.83
N ILE A 326 -2.62 13.32 30.87
CA ILE A 326 -3.99 12.87 31.12
C ILE A 326 -4.54 13.60 32.37
N ARG A 327 -5.71 14.23 32.28
CA ARG A 327 -6.38 14.85 33.45
C ARG A 327 -6.93 13.76 34.39
N ARG A 328 -7.25 14.07 35.64
CA ARG A 328 -7.80 13.14 36.65
C ARG A 328 -9.07 12.45 36.14
N ASN A 329 -9.16 11.13 36.22
CA ASN A 329 -10.21 10.31 35.60
C ASN A 329 -10.27 10.45 34.07
N GLY A 330 -9.20 10.94 33.44
CA GLY A 330 -9.09 11.14 32.00
C GLY A 330 -8.58 9.90 31.28
N TYR A 331 -8.74 9.95 29.97
CA TYR A 331 -8.41 8.87 29.05
C TYR A 331 -7.62 9.44 27.86
N LEU A 332 -6.75 8.64 27.27
CA LEU A 332 -5.95 8.97 26.10
C LEU A 332 -5.98 7.82 25.11
N VAL A 333 -6.61 8.04 23.96
CA VAL A 333 -6.64 7.11 22.83
C VAL A 333 -5.49 7.44 21.88
N LEU A 334 -4.81 6.41 21.38
CA LEU A 334 -3.78 6.49 20.34
C LEU A 334 -3.84 5.24 19.46
N PHE A 335 -3.22 5.28 18.28
CA PHE A 335 -3.23 4.20 17.30
C PHE A 335 -1.93 3.38 17.32
N ALA A 336 -2.02 2.06 17.14
CA ALA A 336 -0.88 1.17 16.92
C ALA A 336 -0.83 0.78 15.44
N SER A 337 -0.19 1.62 14.63
CA SER A 337 -0.33 1.57 13.16
C SER A 337 0.99 1.59 12.38
N ASN A 338 2.14 1.49 13.06
CA ASN A 338 3.48 1.72 12.51
C ASN A 338 3.74 3.12 11.90
N LYS A 339 2.83 4.11 12.07
CA LYS A 339 2.96 5.45 11.46
C LYS A 339 3.88 6.40 12.25
N ASP A 340 4.28 6.03 13.47
CA ASP A 340 5.21 6.75 14.37
C ASP A 340 4.97 8.27 14.49
N ARG A 341 3.73 8.66 14.78
CA ARG A 341 3.31 10.07 14.93
C ARG A 341 3.29 10.46 16.41
N THR A 342 4.20 11.34 16.82
CA THR A 342 4.37 11.73 18.25
C THR A 342 4.02 13.20 18.53
N THR A 343 3.10 13.81 17.77
CA THR A 343 2.75 15.23 17.95
C THR A 343 1.66 15.40 19.00
N VAL A 344 2.00 15.95 20.17
CA VAL A 344 1.04 16.24 21.25
C VAL A 344 -0.08 17.15 20.73
N GLY A 345 -1.34 16.77 21.01
CA GLY A 345 -2.53 17.49 20.52
C GLY A 345 -2.99 17.08 19.11
N ARG A 346 -2.31 16.12 18.47
CA ARG A 346 -2.82 15.35 17.32
C ARG A 346 -3.01 13.88 17.75
N PRO A 347 -3.75 13.07 16.97
CA PRO A 347 -3.69 11.62 17.13
C PRO A 347 -2.24 11.15 17.13
N MET A 348 -1.90 10.29 18.09
CA MET A 348 -0.57 9.70 18.19
C MET A 348 -0.60 8.28 17.64
N HIS A 349 0.47 7.91 16.96
CA HIS A 349 0.62 6.60 16.33
C HIS A 349 1.92 5.98 16.80
N THR A 350 1.89 4.73 17.26
CA THR A 350 3.12 4.02 17.61
C THR A 350 3.91 3.60 16.36
N ASN A 351 5.18 3.25 16.56
CA ASN A 351 6.05 2.63 15.55
C ASN A 351 5.85 1.10 15.42
N PHE A 352 4.78 0.56 16.01
CA PHE A 352 4.37 -0.85 15.92
C PHE A 352 2.86 -0.96 15.64
N ALA A 353 2.36 -2.19 15.48
CA ALA A 353 0.92 -2.51 15.42
C ALA A 353 0.67 -3.79 16.21
N LEU A 354 -0.56 -4.01 16.67
CA LEU A 354 -0.87 -5.10 17.60
C LEU A 354 -1.34 -6.36 16.86
N ARG A 355 -0.94 -7.53 17.34
CA ARG A 355 -1.33 -8.81 16.75
C ARG A 355 -2.67 -9.29 17.29
N LYS A 356 -3.65 -9.43 16.38
CA LYS A 356 -4.92 -10.13 16.61
C LYS A 356 -4.80 -11.48 17.34
N ALA A 357 -3.72 -12.23 17.15
CA ALA A 357 -3.50 -13.52 17.82
C ALA A 357 -3.13 -13.43 19.31
N GLY A 358 -2.83 -12.22 19.82
CA GLY A 358 -2.25 -11.97 21.13
C GLY A 358 -0.72 -11.91 21.09
N GLU A 359 -0.14 -10.93 21.77
CA GLU A 359 1.29 -10.84 22.09
C GLU A 359 1.52 -10.09 23.41
N TYR A 360 2.77 -9.99 23.87
CA TYR A 360 3.08 -9.19 25.06
C TYR A 360 2.68 -7.74 24.81
N PHE A 361 2.15 -7.07 25.83
CA PHE A 361 1.84 -5.64 25.71
C PHE A 361 1.94 -4.98 27.08
N ALA A 362 2.62 -3.84 27.17
CA ALA A 362 2.79 -3.14 28.43
C ALA A 362 2.84 -1.61 28.29
N LEU A 363 2.39 -0.95 29.36
CA LEU A 363 2.63 0.46 29.65
C LEU A 363 3.69 0.55 30.74
N VAL A 364 4.80 1.23 30.45
CA VAL A 364 6.01 1.31 31.26
C VAL A 364 6.21 2.76 31.72
N ARG A 365 6.59 2.94 32.99
CA ARG A 365 6.91 4.24 33.58
C ARG A 365 8.32 4.72 33.20
N PRO A 366 8.65 6.01 33.36
CA PRO A 366 9.97 6.55 33.01
C PRO A 366 11.15 5.94 33.80
N ASP A 367 10.87 5.30 34.94
CA ASP A 367 11.85 4.56 35.75
C ASP A 367 12.06 3.09 35.31
N GLY A 368 11.33 2.64 34.29
CA GLY A 368 11.34 1.26 33.80
C GLY A 368 10.40 0.31 34.54
N THR A 369 9.61 0.78 35.51
CA THR A 369 8.61 -0.06 36.20
C THR A 369 7.33 -0.19 35.39
N ILE A 370 6.72 -1.38 35.40
CA ILE A 370 5.50 -1.63 34.63
C ILE A 370 4.28 -1.04 35.35
N ALA A 371 3.46 -0.27 34.64
CA ALA A 371 2.19 0.27 35.12
C ALA A 371 1.00 -0.61 34.75
N THR A 372 1.04 -1.24 33.57
CA THR A 372 0.10 -2.28 33.16
C THR A 372 0.80 -3.26 32.24
N GLU A 373 0.53 -4.55 32.44
CA GLU A 373 1.12 -5.65 31.68
C GLU A 373 0.01 -6.59 31.17
N PHE A 374 0.26 -7.18 30.01
CA PHE A 374 -0.42 -8.35 29.46
C PHE A 374 0.62 -9.41 29.15
N SER A 375 0.79 -10.37 30.07
CA SER A 375 1.96 -11.25 30.14
C SER A 375 1.58 -12.73 30.24
N PRO A 376 2.22 -13.63 29.47
CA PRO A 376 3.16 -13.36 28.39
C PRO A 376 2.50 -12.77 27.12
N MET A 377 1.16 -12.66 27.10
CA MET A 377 0.41 -11.98 26.03
C MET A 377 -1.01 -11.57 26.44
N PHE A 378 -1.64 -10.65 25.71
CA PHE A 378 -3.08 -10.40 25.81
C PHE A 378 -3.92 -11.48 25.08
N PRO A 379 -5.22 -11.62 25.40
CA PRO A 379 -6.13 -12.54 24.70
C PRO A 379 -6.27 -12.26 23.20
N MET A 380 -6.48 -13.32 22.41
CA MET A 380 -6.81 -13.19 20.99
C MET A 380 -7.97 -12.20 20.76
N GLN A 381 -7.81 -11.28 19.81
CA GLN A 381 -8.80 -10.25 19.51
C GLN A 381 -9.77 -10.73 18.44
N TYR A 382 -10.97 -10.15 18.48
CA TYR A 382 -12.08 -10.44 17.58
C TYR A 382 -12.41 -9.17 16.78
N LEU A 383 -13.00 -9.34 15.60
CA LEU A 383 -13.25 -8.28 14.65
C LEU A 383 -14.20 -7.23 15.24
N ASP A 384 -13.71 -5.99 15.36
CA ASP A 384 -14.40 -4.86 15.96
C ASP A 384 -14.89 -5.11 17.41
N VAL A 385 -14.14 -5.95 18.16
CA VAL A 385 -14.32 -6.18 19.60
C VAL A 385 -13.07 -5.76 20.36
N SER A 386 -13.23 -4.84 21.31
CA SER A 386 -12.16 -4.38 22.18
C SER A 386 -12.02 -5.23 23.45
N PHE A 387 -10.84 -5.18 24.05
CA PHE A 387 -10.49 -5.86 25.30
C PHE A 387 -10.03 -4.84 26.35
N GLY A 388 -10.58 -4.95 27.57
CA GLY A 388 -10.36 -3.94 28.61
C GLY A 388 -10.79 -4.41 29.99
N LEU A 389 -11.04 -3.46 30.90
CA LEU A 389 -11.65 -3.71 32.21
C LEU A 389 -13.15 -3.30 32.18
N PRO A 390 -14.12 -4.24 32.11
CA PRO A 390 -15.54 -3.92 32.01
C PRO A 390 -16.09 -3.16 33.23
N GLU A 391 -17.14 -2.35 33.08
CA GLU A 391 -17.77 -1.63 34.21
C GLU A 391 -18.35 -2.57 35.28
N ASP A 392 -18.85 -3.74 34.89
CA ASP A 392 -19.47 -4.74 35.78
C ASP A 392 -18.50 -5.79 36.34
N SER A 393 -17.19 -5.63 36.12
CA SER A 393 -16.17 -6.64 36.44
C SER A 393 -14.88 -6.06 37.03
N ASP A 394 -14.38 -6.69 38.11
CA ASP A 394 -13.06 -6.41 38.69
C ASP A 394 -11.89 -7.01 37.86
N THR A 395 -12.19 -7.75 36.78
CA THR A 395 -11.23 -8.51 35.97
C THR A 395 -11.35 -8.21 34.48
N ARG A 396 -10.25 -8.30 33.73
CA ARG A 396 -10.25 -7.92 32.31
C ARG A 396 -10.99 -8.92 31.43
N GLY A 397 -11.73 -8.39 30.45
CA GLY A 397 -12.56 -9.16 29.53
C GLY A 397 -12.80 -8.42 28.20
N TYR A 398 -13.48 -9.08 27.27
CA TYR A 398 -13.98 -8.43 26.06
C TYR A 398 -15.14 -7.51 26.42
N LEU A 399 -15.23 -6.35 25.76
CA LEU A 399 -16.30 -5.39 26.01
C LEU A 399 -17.48 -5.65 25.08
N ARG A 400 -18.71 -5.38 25.54
CA ARG A 400 -19.93 -5.52 24.74
C ARG A 400 -20.04 -4.44 23.65
N ALA A 401 -19.54 -3.26 23.92
CA ALA A 401 -19.39 -2.16 22.98
C ALA A 401 -18.01 -1.53 23.16
N ILE A 402 -17.44 -1.03 22.07
CA ILE A 402 -16.24 -0.19 22.09
C ILE A 402 -16.53 1.10 22.85
N THR A 403 -15.55 1.59 23.60
CA THR A 403 -15.69 2.78 24.46
C THR A 403 -14.49 3.73 24.39
N PRO A 404 -13.93 4.02 23.19
CA PRO A 404 -12.71 4.81 23.03
C PRO A 404 -12.90 6.24 23.54
N GLY A 405 -12.36 6.50 24.72
CA GLY A 405 -12.29 7.75 25.43
C GLY A 405 -12.83 7.70 26.87
N GLY A 406 -13.34 6.59 27.43
CA GLY A 406 -14.17 6.66 28.64
C GLY A 406 -14.61 5.35 29.29
N VAL A 407 -15.79 5.34 29.95
CA VAL A 407 -16.20 4.18 30.75
C VAL A 407 -16.45 2.98 29.86
N ASN A 408 -15.73 1.90 30.13
CA ASN A 408 -15.88 0.61 29.46
C ASN A 408 -17.28 0.03 29.64
N SER A 409 -17.84 -0.56 28.60
CA SER A 409 -19.15 -1.23 28.68
C SER A 409 -19.14 -2.48 29.57
N GLU A 410 -20.32 -3.05 29.85
CA GLU A 410 -20.48 -4.40 30.43
C GLU A 410 -19.66 -5.48 29.69
N GLU A 411 -19.28 -6.55 30.40
CA GLU A 411 -18.54 -7.66 29.81
C GLU A 411 -19.33 -8.38 28.71
N ARG A 412 -18.61 -8.75 27.64
CA ARG A 412 -19.07 -9.63 26.58
C ARG A 412 -18.76 -11.10 26.91
N ILE A 413 -19.75 -11.77 27.51
CA ILE A 413 -19.62 -13.13 28.07
C ILE A 413 -19.75 -14.29 27.06
N ASP A 414 -20.09 -14.05 25.78
CA ASP A 414 -20.18 -15.09 24.75
C ASP A 414 -18.81 -15.51 24.19
N LEU A 415 -17.77 -14.71 24.43
CA LEU A 415 -16.40 -14.97 24.02
C LEU A 415 -15.61 -15.72 25.12
N GLY A 416 -14.75 -16.64 24.69
CA GLY A 416 -14.15 -17.67 25.55
C GLY A 416 -12.64 -17.56 25.79
N PRO A 417 -12.03 -18.67 26.28
CA PRO A 417 -10.60 -18.77 26.56
C PRO A 417 -9.73 -18.45 25.35
N SER A 418 -8.59 -17.77 25.53
CA SER A 418 -7.65 -17.53 24.43
C SER A 418 -7.01 -18.84 23.97
N ILE A 419 -6.90 -19.07 22.66
CA ILE A 419 -6.25 -20.25 22.08
C ILE A 419 -5.06 -19.78 21.23
N TRP A 420 -3.86 -20.23 21.54
CA TRP A 420 -2.64 -19.81 20.86
C TRP A 420 -1.59 -20.94 20.79
N ASN A 421 -0.47 -20.68 20.12
CA ASN A 421 0.61 -21.64 19.82
C ASN A 421 0.11 -23.00 19.25
N MET A 422 -0.98 -22.99 18.49
CA MET A 422 -1.54 -24.21 17.95
C MET A 422 -0.63 -24.83 16.89
N THR A 423 -0.55 -26.16 16.80
CA THR A 423 0.14 -26.87 15.71
C THR A 423 -0.40 -26.41 14.34
N ARG A 424 0.44 -25.70 13.56
CA ARG A 424 0.08 -25.15 12.24
C ARG A 424 0.63 -25.95 11.06
N ASN A 425 1.93 -26.22 11.10
CA ASN A 425 2.72 -26.87 10.04
C ASN A 425 3.50 -28.04 10.67
N PRO A 426 2.83 -29.15 11.06
CA PRO A 426 3.54 -30.33 11.54
C PRO A 426 4.34 -30.95 10.37
N GLN A 427 5.31 -31.81 10.69
CA GLN A 427 5.89 -32.68 9.67
C GLN A 427 4.77 -33.49 9.01
N GLN A 428 4.77 -33.55 7.67
CA GLN A 428 3.75 -34.28 6.91
C GLN A 428 3.71 -35.75 7.38
N PRO A 429 2.52 -36.28 7.76
CA PRO A 429 2.37 -37.65 8.23
C PRO A 429 2.46 -38.64 7.06
N PHE A 430 2.92 -39.86 7.33
CA PHE A 430 2.73 -40.99 6.41
C PHE A 430 1.28 -41.53 6.47
N GLU A 431 0.90 -42.42 5.56
CA GLU A 431 -0.39 -43.14 5.62
C GLU A 431 -0.61 -43.78 7.00
N GLU A 432 -1.86 -43.74 7.49
CA GLU A 432 -2.29 -44.22 8.82
C GLU A 432 -1.55 -43.57 10.03
N ALA A 433 -0.62 -42.62 9.80
CA ALA A 433 0.13 -42.00 10.88
C ALA A 433 -0.72 -40.94 11.61
N ALA A 434 -0.72 -41.03 12.93
CA ALA A 434 -1.55 -40.17 13.77
C ALA A 434 -1.00 -38.73 13.84
N VAL A 435 -1.83 -37.75 13.49
CA VAL A 435 -1.49 -36.32 13.62
C VAL A 435 -1.84 -35.86 15.03
N THR A 436 -0.84 -35.35 15.77
CA THR A 436 -1.08 -34.73 17.08
C THR A 436 -1.17 -33.23 16.90
N VAL A 437 -2.30 -32.65 17.29
CA VAL A 437 -2.55 -31.21 17.32
C VAL A 437 -2.53 -30.79 18.78
N GLU A 438 -1.71 -29.79 19.08
CA GLU A 438 -1.59 -29.21 20.40
C GLU A 438 -1.93 -27.73 20.33
N ALA A 439 -2.46 -27.19 21.42
CA ALA A 439 -2.79 -25.78 21.56
C ALA A 439 -2.64 -25.36 23.02
N ILE A 440 -2.17 -24.14 23.24
CA ILE A 440 -2.18 -23.53 24.57
C ILE A 440 -3.52 -22.80 24.70
N VAL A 441 -4.21 -23.07 25.80
CA VAL A 441 -5.49 -22.43 26.12
C VAL A 441 -5.34 -21.70 27.45
N ARG A 442 -5.72 -20.42 27.47
CA ARG A 442 -5.75 -19.57 28.66
C ARG A 442 -7.19 -19.22 29.01
N PRO A 443 -7.69 -19.46 30.23
CA PRO A 443 -8.99 -18.94 30.63
C PRO A 443 -8.97 -17.41 30.60
N LEU A 444 -10.13 -16.79 30.39
CA LEU A 444 -10.30 -15.38 30.69
C LEU A 444 -10.12 -15.15 32.20
N GLU A 445 -9.78 -13.93 32.58
CA GLU A 445 -9.58 -13.61 33.99
C GLU A 445 -10.91 -13.83 34.76
N GLY A 446 -10.84 -14.41 35.95
CA GLY A 446 -12.03 -14.83 36.71
C GLY A 446 -12.74 -16.10 36.21
N THR A 447 -12.34 -16.71 35.08
CA THR A 447 -12.99 -17.90 34.50
C THR A 447 -12.14 -19.17 34.61
N GLN A 448 -12.72 -20.31 34.23
CA GLN A 448 -12.03 -21.61 34.16
C GLN A 448 -12.34 -22.29 32.84
N ILE A 449 -11.36 -22.98 32.26
CA ILE A 449 -11.56 -23.78 31.05
C ILE A 449 -12.45 -24.98 31.39
N GLN A 450 -13.58 -25.11 30.71
CA GLN A 450 -14.52 -26.22 30.91
C GLN A 450 -14.25 -27.36 29.93
N ASP A 451 -14.11 -27.04 28.65
CA ASP A 451 -13.90 -28.01 27.57
C ASP A 451 -13.02 -27.43 26.46
N VAL A 452 -12.20 -28.29 25.86
CA VAL A 452 -11.42 -27.97 24.66
C VAL A 452 -11.62 -29.09 23.64
N PHE A 453 -11.84 -28.72 22.38
CA PHE A 453 -12.12 -29.66 21.29
C PHE A 453 -11.30 -29.34 20.05
N LEU A 454 -10.70 -30.39 19.49
CA LEU A 454 -10.15 -30.40 18.16
C LEU A 454 -11.26 -30.78 17.18
N HIS A 455 -11.52 -29.90 16.20
CA HIS A 455 -12.40 -30.20 15.06
C HIS A 455 -11.51 -30.36 13.84
N TYR A 456 -11.76 -31.40 13.05
CA TYR A 456 -10.97 -31.70 11.86
C TYR A 456 -11.82 -32.34 10.78
N ARG A 457 -11.35 -32.26 9.54
CA ARG A 457 -11.90 -32.97 8.39
C ARG A 457 -10.78 -33.45 7.47
N LEU A 458 -11.07 -34.51 6.73
CA LEU A 458 -10.27 -34.96 5.60
C LEU A 458 -10.83 -34.26 4.35
N ASP A 459 -9.95 -33.62 3.57
CA ASP A 459 -10.30 -32.85 2.36
C ASP A 459 -11.50 -31.90 2.60
N PHE A 460 -12.54 -32.03 1.77
CA PHE A 460 -13.83 -31.33 1.87
C PHE A 460 -14.93 -32.21 2.50
N GLY A 461 -14.53 -33.30 3.16
CA GLY A 461 -15.42 -34.21 3.86
C GLY A 461 -16.07 -33.63 5.13
N PRO A 462 -16.99 -34.39 5.77
CA PRO A 462 -17.69 -33.94 6.95
C PRO A 462 -16.76 -33.78 8.16
N GLU A 463 -17.06 -32.79 8.99
CA GLU A 463 -16.31 -32.50 10.20
C GLU A 463 -16.48 -33.56 11.28
N LYS A 464 -15.36 -33.89 11.92
CA LYS A 464 -15.23 -34.77 13.08
C LYS A 464 -14.67 -33.98 14.25
N ARG A 465 -15.02 -34.39 15.47
CA ARG A 465 -14.68 -33.67 16.71
C ARG A 465 -14.10 -34.62 17.74
N VAL A 466 -12.97 -34.25 18.33
CA VAL A 466 -12.28 -34.96 19.41
C VAL A 466 -12.12 -34.02 20.60
N ARG A 467 -12.45 -34.48 21.81
CA ARG A 467 -12.16 -33.73 23.04
C ARG A 467 -10.66 -33.81 23.31
N MET A 468 -10.01 -32.67 23.50
CA MET A 468 -8.59 -32.60 23.82
C MET A 468 -8.37 -32.88 25.30
N THR A 469 -7.18 -33.38 25.64
CA THR A 469 -6.77 -33.67 27.01
C THR A 469 -5.79 -32.61 27.48
N ASP A 470 -5.98 -32.09 28.70
CA ASP A 470 -4.96 -31.26 29.37
C ASP A 470 -3.75 -32.13 29.69
N VAL A 471 -2.59 -31.78 29.13
CA VAL A 471 -1.31 -32.47 29.30
C VAL A 471 -0.28 -31.55 29.97
N SER A 472 -0.71 -30.53 30.71
CA SER A 472 0.18 -29.57 31.38
C SER A 472 1.00 -30.23 32.51
N GLU A 473 0.38 -31.14 33.26
CA GLU A 473 0.95 -31.74 34.49
C GLU A 473 1.42 -33.20 34.33
N GLU A 474 0.98 -33.90 33.27
CA GLU A 474 1.45 -35.26 32.94
C GLU A 474 2.12 -35.26 31.55
N PRO A 475 3.38 -35.74 31.43
CA PRO A 475 4.03 -35.84 30.13
C PRO A 475 3.29 -36.85 29.23
N THR A 476 3.18 -36.54 27.94
CA THR A 476 2.63 -37.49 26.96
C THR A 476 3.52 -38.73 26.88
N VAL A 477 2.96 -39.87 26.44
CA VAL A 477 3.67 -41.17 26.38
C VAL A 477 4.95 -41.12 25.51
N SER A 478 5.08 -40.09 24.67
CA SER A 478 6.20 -39.82 23.78
C SER A 478 7.17 -38.74 24.26
N ALA A 479 6.89 -38.01 25.35
CA ALA A 479 7.70 -36.90 25.85
C ALA A 479 8.42 -37.25 27.16
N SER A 480 9.69 -36.88 27.25
CA SER A 480 10.47 -36.88 28.50
C SER A 480 10.04 -35.74 29.43
N SER A 481 10.46 -35.81 30.70
CA SER A 481 10.25 -34.72 31.66
C SER A 481 11.00 -33.44 31.30
N GLU A 482 12.07 -33.52 30.50
CA GLU A 482 12.82 -32.36 30.01
C GLU A 482 12.05 -31.71 28.85
N GLU A 483 11.62 -32.47 27.84
CA GLU A 483 10.77 -31.97 26.76
C GLU A 483 9.44 -31.39 27.26
N GLN A 484 8.85 -31.97 28.32
CA GLN A 484 7.66 -31.41 28.96
C GLN A 484 7.95 -30.07 29.68
N SER A 485 9.14 -29.91 30.27
CA SER A 485 9.56 -28.65 30.90
C SER A 485 9.79 -27.56 29.84
N ASP A 486 10.41 -27.91 28.71
CA ASP A 486 10.66 -26.99 27.60
C ASP A 486 9.35 -26.55 26.94
N ARG A 487 8.39 -27.48 26.76
CA ARG A 487 7.05 -27.18 26.20
C ARG A 487 6.19 -26.27 27.09
N MET A 488 6.48 -26.20 28.39
CA MET A 488 5.84 -25.31 29.34
C MET A 488 6.68 -24.03 29.62
N GLN A 489 7.83 -23.87 28.98
CA GLN A 489 8.72 -22.73 29.18
C GLN A 489 8.14 -21.46 28.52
N GLY A 490 8.11 -20.35 29.25
CA GLY A 490 7.57 -19.07 28.78
C GLY A 490 6.05 -18.95 28.84
N LEU A 491 5.34 -19.95 29.40
CA LEU A 491 3.89 -19.90 29.57
C LEU A 491 3.50 -19.17 30.87
N GLY A 492 2.35 -18.49 30.83
CA GLY A 492 1.77 -17.83 32.00
C GLY A 492 1.21 -18.84 33.01
N PRO A 493 1.02 -18.44 34.28
CA PRO A 493 0.60 -19.37 35.36
C PRO A 493 -0.81 -19.94 35.19
N SER A 494 -1.64 -19.36 34.31
CA SER A 494 -2.98 -19.83 33.95
C SER A 494 -3.05 -20.57 32.61
N ASP A 495 -1.95 -20.62 31.84
CA ASP A 495 -1.90 -21.34 30.57
C ASP A 495 -1.97 -22.86 30.80
N ARG A 496 -2.72 -23.55 29.94
CA ARG A 496 -2.82 -25.01 29.93
C ARG A 496 -2.57 -25.54 28.53
N LEU A 497 -1.70 -26.55 28.43
CA LEU A 497 -1.36 -27.21 27.18
C LEU A 497 -2.35 -28.35 26.93
N TYR A 498 -3.15 -28.23 25.88
CA TYR A 498 -4.08 -29.25 25.44
C TYR A 498 -3.53 -30.02 24.24
N SER A 499 -3.70 -31.33 24.24
CA SER A 499 -3.29 -32.22 23.15
C SER A 499 -4.47 -33.07 22.66
N GLY A 500 -4.63 -33.16 21.35
CA GLY A 500 -5.62 -33.97 20.66
C GLY A 500 -4.95 -34.75 19.52
N THR A 501 -5.37 -35.99 19.29
CA THR A 501 -4.79 -36.82 18.21
C THR A 501 -5.86 -37.21 17.20
N ILE A 502 -5.60 -36.88 15.94
CA ILE A 502 -6.33 -37.40 14.78
C ILE A 502 -5.80 -38.81 14.50
N ARG A 503 -6.69 -39.80 14.48
CA ARG A 503 -6.40 -41.19 14.11
C ARG A 503 -7.45 -41.62 13.10
N GLU A 504 -7.07 -41.53 11.83
CA GLU A 504 -7.92 -41.79 10.68
C GLU A 504 -7.17 -42.71 9.72
N ASP A 505 -7.92 -43.55 9.01
CA ASP A 505 -7.40 -44.36 7.91
C ASP A 505 -7.21 -43.41 6.72
N THR A 506 -6.03 -42.79 6.63
CA THR A 506 -5.70 -41.74 5.65
C THR A 506 -4.92 -42.27 4.45
N GLU A 507 -5.25 -41.75 3.27
CA GLU A 507 -4.61 -42.12 2.01
C GLU A 507 -3.47 -41.14 1.63
N ARG A 508 -2.50 -41.59 0.81
CA ARG A 508 -1.48 -40.71 0.20
C ARG A 508 -2.09 -39.45 -0.41
N ASN A 509 -1.41 -38.30 -0.24
CA ASN A 509 -1.78 -37.00 -0.80
C ASN A 509 -3.12 -36.42 -0.30
N GLN A 510 -3.76 -37.04 0.68
CA GLN A 510 -4.97 -36.53 1.32
C GLN A 510 -4.68 -35.30 2.19
N MET A 511 -5.55 -34.30 2.15
CA MET A 511 -5.48 -33.14 3.05
C MET A 511 -6.13 -33.46 4.39
N ILE A 512 -5.46 -33.11 5.49
CA ILE A 512 -5.99 -33.14 6.85
C ILE A 512 -6.01 -31.70 7.35
N ARG A 513 -7.16 -31.17 7.74
CA ARG A 513 -7.28 -29.77 8.21
C ARG A 513 -8.15 -29.65 9.45
N TRP A 514 -7.80 -28.72 10.34
CA TRP A 514 -8.34 -28.60 11.69
C TRP A 514 -8.40 -27.17 12.23
N TYR A 515 -9.26 -26.99 13.23
CA TYR A 515 -9.27 -25.85 14.13
C TYR A 515 -9.58 -26.34 15.56
N VAL A 516 -9.25 -25.54 16.58
CA VAL A 516 -9.56 -25.85 17.98
C VAL A 516 -10.60 -24.87 18.50
N THR A 517 -11.51 -25.34 19.36
CA THR A 517 -12.41 -24.49 20.16
C THR A 517 -12.23 -24.74 21.64
N ALA A 518 -12.31 -23.69 22.44
CA ALA A 518 -12.36 -23.76 23.88
C ALA A 518 -13.66 -23.14 24.41
N VAL A 519 -14.12 -23.64 25.54
CA VAL A 519 -15.33 -23.19 26.24
C VAL A 519 -14.99 -22.97 27.71
N ASP A 520 -15.38 -21.84 28.28
CA ASP A 520 -15.23 -21.57 29.71
C ASP A 520 -16.47 -22.00 30.53
N GLY A 521 -16.36 -21.91 31.87
CA GLY A 521 -17.46 -22.22 32.79
C GLY A 521 -18.69 -21.30 32.71
N ARG A 522 -18.68 -20.26 31.86
CA ARG A 522 -19.81 -19.36 31.56
C ARG A 522 -20.51 -19.73 30.24
N ASN A 523 -20.00 -20.75 29.53
CA ASN A 523 -20.27 -21.06 28.11
C ASN A 523 -19.74 -20.01 27.12
N GLY A 524 -18.81 -19.13 27.52
CA GLY A 524 -18.07 -18.29 26.58
C GLY A 524 -17.21 -19.16 25.68
N THR A 525 -17.26 -18.93 24.37
CA THR A 525 -16.62 -19.79 23.36
C THR A 525 -15.56 -19.06 22.55
N SER A 526 -14.52 -19.79 22.16
CA SER A 526 -13.48 -19.31 21.26
C SER A 526 -13.13 -20.37 20.22
N ARG A 527 -12.51 -19.92 19.11
CA ARG A 527 -12.10 -20.75 17.98
C ARG A 527 -10.75 -20.24 17.44
N TYR A 528 -9.80 -21.13 17.20
CA TYR A 528 -8.56 -20.81 16.48
C TYR A 528 -8.29 -21.76 15.31
N PRO A 529 -8.12 -21.26 14.07
CA PRO A 529 -8.21 -19.85 13.65
C PRO A 529 -9.57 -19.19 13.94
N THR A 530 -9.59 -17.86 14.05
CA THR A 530 -10.79 -17.05 14.29
C THR A 530 -11.83 -17.23 13.18
N PHE A 531 -11.39 -17.00 11.93
CA PHE A 531 -12.21 -17.04 10.73
C PHE A 531 -13.44 -16.14 10.82
N GLU A 532 -13.20 -14.85 11.00
CA GLU A 532 -14.25 -13.83 11.08
C GLU A 532 -14.55 -13.20 9.72
N THR A 533 -13.62 -13.28 8.77
CA THR A 533 -13.81 -12.86 7.38
C THR A 533 -13.46 -13.99 6.42
N GLU A 534 -14.00 -13.95 5.20
CA GLU A 534 -13.74 -14.95 4.16
C GLU A 534 -12.27 -15.03 3.69
N ASN A 535 -11.47 -14.02 4.04
CA ASN A 535 -10.05 -13.89 3.70
C ASN A 535 -9.11 -14.47 4.78
N GLU A 536 -9.61 -14.74 6.00
CA GLU A 536 -8.85 -15.40 7.05
C GLU A 536 -8.68 -16.90 6.79
N PRO A 537 -7.66 -17.58 7.36
CA PRO A 537 -7.63 -19.03 7.41
C PRO A 537 -8.84 -19.57 8.19
N GLU A 538 -9.52 -20.59 7.67
CA GLU A 538 -10.59 -21.31 8.39
C GLU A 538 -10.03 -22.51 9.16
N TYR A 539 -8.93 -23.08 8.66
CA TYR A 539 -8.21 -24.22 9.23
C TYR A 539 -6.69 -24.00 9.22
N HIS A 540 -6.01 -24.70 10.12
CA HIS A 540 -4.63 -25.15 9.89
C HIS A 540 -4.65 -26.57 9.31
N GLY A 541 -3.52 -27.08 8.81
CA GLY A 541 -3.56 -28.34 8.07
C GLY A 541 -2.20 -28.95 7.73
N THR A 542 -2.26 -30.14 7.15
CA THR A 542 -1.15 -30.85 6.52
C THR A 542 -1.67 -31.72 5.38
N VAL A 543 -0.76 -32.23 4.56
CA VAL A 543 -1.03 -33.25 3.54
C VAL A 543 -0.31 -34.53 3.95
N VAL A 544 -0.93 -35.68 3.68
CA VAL A 544 -0.30 -37.00 3.89
C VAL A 544 0.81 -37.21 2.85
N GLN A 545 2.03 -37.45 3.32
CA GLN A 545 3.20 -37.59 2.47
C GLN A 545 3.09 -38.82 1.55
N ASP A 546 3.39 -38.60 0.27
CA ASP A 546 3.64 -39.65 -0.69
C ASP A 546 5.15 -39.80 -0.94
N PRO A 547 5.82 -40.80 -0.34
CA PRO A 547 7.25 -41.02 -0.51
C PRO A 547 7.61 -41.67 -1.87
N SER A 548 6.65 -41.87 -2.79
CA SER A 548 6.94 -42.37 -4.13
C SER A 548 7.42 -41.28 -5.11
N LEU A 549 7.32 -40.01 -4.71
CA LEU A 549 7.67 -38.84 -5.52
C LEU A 549 9.00 -38.23 -5.07
N ASP A 550 10.10 -38.77 -5.62
CA ASP A 550 11.39 -38.08 -5.67
C ASP A 550 11.43 -37.27 -6.99
N ASN A 551 10.87 -36.05 -6.94
CA ASN A 551 10.81 -35.14 -8.08
C ASN A 551 12.02 -34.19 -8.06
N SER A 552 12.66 -34.03 -9.21
CA SER A 552 13.72 -33.03 -9.44
C SER A 552 13.27 -31.57 -9.39
N ILE A 553 11.96 -31.32 -9.24
CA ILE A 553 11.35 -29.99 -9.09
C ILE A 553 10.39 -29.98 -7.88
N PRO A 554 10.13 -28.81 -7.25
CA PRO A 554 9.19 -28.71 -6.13
C PRO A 554 7.78 -29.19 -6.47
N SER A 555 7.10 -29.77 -5.47
CA SER A 555 5.68 -30.11 -5.54
C SER A 555 4.84 -28.99 -4.91
N LEU A 556 3.76 -28.60 -5.56
CA LEU A 556 2.74 -27.69 -5.03
C LEU A 556 1.40 -28.44 -4.99
N ASP A 557 0.84 -28.58 -3.80
CA ASP A 557 -0.40 -29.32 -3.59
C ASP A 557 -1.55 -28.33 -3.40
N MET A 558 -2.50 -28.35 -4.34
CA MET A 558 -3.66 -27.46 -4.37
C MET A 558 -4.94 -28.27 -4.09
N PHE A 559 -5.75 -27.80 -3.16
CA PHE A 559 -7.03 -28.42 -2.80
C PHE A 559 -8.15 -27.42 -3.04
N VAL A 560 -9.16 -27.80 -3.84
CA VAL A 560 -10.33 -26.95 -4.15
C VAL A 560 -11.60 -27.78 -4.08
N GLU A 561 -12.66 -27.24 -3.47
CA GLU A 561 -13.96 -27.93 -3.38
C GLU A 561 -14.71 -27.91 -4.72
N ASP A 562 -14.53 -26.82 -5.47
CA ASP A 562 -15.12 -26.58 -6.79
C ASP A 562 -13.99 -26.46 -7.83
N GLU A 563 -13.66 -27.59 -8.46
CA GLU A 563 -12.65 -27.67 -9.52
C GLU A 563 -13.06 -26.89 -10.78
N GLU A 564 -14.36 -26.77 -11.06
CA GLU A 564 -14.86 -26.02 -12.22
C GLU A 564 -14.67 -24.52 -12.01
N ALA A 565 -15.05 -23.99 -10.84
CA ALA A 565 -14.87 -22.58 -10.48
C ALA A 565 -13.39 -22.18 -10.38
N ALA A 566 -12.51 -23.06 -9.90
CA ALA A 566 -11.06 -22.83 -9.91
C ALA A 566 -10.49 -22.58 -11.33
N ALA A 567 -11.17 -23.09 -12.36
CA ALA A 567 -10.79 -22.94 -13.77
C ALA A 567 -11.47 -21.73 -14.48
N THR A 568 -12.20 -20.87 -13.76
CA THR A 568 -12.82 -19.63 -14.29
C THR A 568 -12.18 -18.36 -13.69
N GLN A 569 -12.55 -17.18 -14.20
CA GLN A 569 -12.01 -15.90 -13.71
C GLN A 569 -12.62 -15.48 -12.37
N GLU A 570 -13.86 -15.90 -12.12
CA GLU A 570 -14.60 -15.75 -10.86
C GLU A 570 -13.92 -16.51 -9.71
N GLY A 571 -13.30 -17.66 -10.01
CA GLY A 571 -12.43 -18.38 -9.08
C GLY A 571 -13.15 -19.08 -7.93
N THR A 572 -12.36 -19.63 -7.01
CA THR A 572 -12.82 -20.25 -5.78
C THR A 572 -11.78 -20.13 -4.67
N TYR A 573 -12.17 -20.46 -3.44
CA TYR A 573 -11.23 -20.60 -2.32
C TYR A 573 -10.76 -22.06 -2.21
N GLY A 574 -9.47 -22.24 -1.95
CA GLY A 574 -8.84 -23.54 -1.72
C GLY A 574 -7.74 -23.47 -0.66
N SER A 575 -7.01 -24.56 -0.51
CA SER A 575 -5.86 -24.67 0.40
C SER A 575 -4.61 -25.09 -0.39
N ILE A 576 -3.45 -24.54 -0.05
CA ILE A 576 -2.16 -24.84 -0.68
C ILE A 576 -1.21 -25.45 0.36
N MET A 577 -0.52 -26.53 0.00
CA MET A 577 0.65 -27.03 0.73
C MET A 577 1.89 -26.90 -0.17
N TYR A 578 2.91 -26.21 0.34
CA TYR A 578 4.16 -25.95 -0.37
C TYR A 578 5.30 -25.76 0.63
N ASN A 579 6.48 -26.35 0.35
CA ASN A 579 7.66 -26.31 1.22
C ASN A 579 7.37 -26.60 2.71
N GLY A 580 6.50 -27.58 2.99
CA GLY A 580 6.11 -27.99 4.33
C GLY A 580 5.19 -27.00 5.07
N LYS A 581 4.65 -25.98 4.39
CA LYS A 581 3.75 -24.96 4.95
C LYS A 581 2.35 -25.08 4.35
N PHE A 582 1.34 -25.05 5.20
CA PHE A 582 -0.06 -25.08 4.82
C PHE A 582 -0.67 -23.68 4.84
N TYR A 583 -1.30 -23.30 3.74
CA TYR A 583 -1.97 -22.03 3.53
C TYR A 583 -3.43 -22.31 3.22
N ASP A 584 -4.35 -21.92 4.11
CA ASP A 584 -5.78 -22.15 3.92
C ASP A 584 -6.47 -20.93 3.29
N ARG A 585 -7.61 -21.14 2.63
CA ARG A 585 -8.40 -20.08 1.96
C ARG A 585 -7.56 -19.17 1.07
N VAL A 586 -6.70 -19.78 0.28
CA VAL A 586 -6.03 -19.13 -0.86
C VAL A 586 -7.07 -19.02 -1.97
N PHE A 587 -7.25 -17.83 -2.54
CA PHE A 587 -8.17 -17.63 -3.64
C PHE A 587 -7.47 -17.96 -4.95
N ILE A 588 -8.09 -18.85 -5.73
CA ILE A 588 -7.53 -19.48 -6.92
C ILE A 588 -8.44 -19.12 -8.07
N ASN A 589 -7.90 -18.42 -9.07
CA ASN A 589 -8.67 -18.07 -10.26
C ASN A 589 -7.82 -18.12 -11.54
N ARG A 590 -8.51 -18.26 -12.67
CA ARG A 590 -7.92 -18.24 -14.00
C ARG A 590 -7.42 -16.84 -14.38
N ARG A 591 -6.28 -16.78 -15.06
CA ARG A 591 -5.71 -15.53 -15.59
C ARG A 591 -5.30 -15.57 -17.07
N GLY A 592 -4.98 -14.38 -17.57
CA GLY A 592 -4.53 -14.08 -18.93
C GLY A 592 -5.66 -13.57 -19.83
N GLN A 593 -5.44 -13.58 -21.14
CA GLN A 593 -6.36 -13.03 -22.15
C GLN A 593 -6.71 -14.09 -23.20
N THR A 594 -5.75 -14.45 -24.07
CA THR A 594 -5.90 -15.56 -25.02
C THR A 594 -5.96 -16.93 -24.31
N SER A 595 -5.24 -17.06 -23.19
CA SER A 595 -5.26 -18.23 -22.32
C SER A 595 -6.59 -18.48 -21.59
N LEU A 596 -7.58 -17.60 -21.73
CA LEU A 596 -8.92 -17.79 -21.16
C LEU A 596 -9.72 -18.91 -21.84
N LEU A 597 -9.30 -19.40 -23.01
CA LEU A 597 -9.97 -20.47 -23.76
C LEU A 597 -9.24 -21.83 -23.71
N TRP A 598 -8.06 -21.90 -23.10
CA TRP A 598 -7.22 -23.11 -23.05
C TRP A 598 -7.81 -24.20 -22.12
N PRO A 599 -7.89 -25.47 -22.52
CA PRO A 599 -8.28 -26.57 -21.62
C PRO A 599 -7.50 -26.63 -20.29
N LYS A 600 -6.19 -26.37 -20.30
CA LYS A 600 -5.37 -26.27 -19.09
C LYS A 600 -5.16 -24.78 -18.71
N PRO A 601 -5.80 -24.29 -17.64
CA PRO A 601 -5.79 -22.86 -17.30
C PRO A 601 -4.43 -22.39 -16.79
N LYS A 602 -4.07 -21.14 -17.09
CA LYS A 602 -3.11 -20.37 -16.28
C LYS A 602 -3.82 -19.90 -15.02
N LEU A 603 -3.20 -20.06 -13.85
CA LEU A 603 -3.81 -19.75 -12.56
C LEU A 603 -3.08 -18.58 -11.87
N LYS A 604 -3.80 -17.87 -11.00
CA LYS A 604 -3.26 -16.97 -9.98
C LYS A 604 -3.63 -17.56 -8.61
N LEU A 605 -2.67 -17.56 -7.68
CA LEU A 605 -2.93 -17.82 -6.26
C LEU A 605 -2.85 -16.48 -5.52
N ASP A 606 -3.94 -16.11 -4.85
CA ASP A 606 -4.04 -14.88 -4.06
C ASP A 606 -4.24 -15.24 -2.58
N PHE A 607 -3.27 -14.87 -1.75
CA PHE A 607 -3.26 -15.20 -0.34
C PHE A 607 -4.04 -14.18 0.51
N LYS A 608 -4.75 -13.24 -0.12
CA LYS A 608 -5.67 -12.27 0.52
C LYS A 608 -4.98 -11.46 1.62
N GLY A 609 -3.89 -10.79 1.27
CA GLY A 609 -3.08 -9.98 2.19
C GLY A 609 -2.14 -10.77 3.11
N ARG A 610 -2.25 -12.10 3.17
CA ARG A 610 -1.26 -12.96 3.86
C ARG A 610 -0.07 -13.24 2.94
N ILE A 611 1.08 -13.53 3.53
CA ILE A 611 2.34 -13.70 2.82
C ILE A 611 2.67 -15.19 2.54
N PHE A 612 3.06 -15.48 1.31
CA PHE A 612 3.43 -16.80 0.81
C PHE A 612 4.95 -16.94 0.70
N ASP A 613 5.48 -17.99 1.30
CA ASP A 613 6.89 -18.36 1.25
C ASP A 613 7.12 -19.25 0.01
N TRP A 614 7.49 -18.59 -1.10
CA TRP A 614 7.51 -19.15 -2.45
C TRP A 614 8.90 -19.64 -2.88
N MET A 615 9.97 -19.03 -2.36
CA MET A 615 11.35 -19.33 -2.68
C MET A 615 12.24 -19.09 -1.45
N GLU A 616 13.18 -19.99 -1.18
CA GLU A 616 14.08 -19.90 -0.03
C GLU A 616 15.05 -18.72 -0.20
N GLY A 617 15.12 -17.85 0.81
CA GLY A 617 15.99 -16.67 0.83
C GLY A 617 15.35 -15.39 0.28
N GLU A 618 14.22 -15.49 -0.41
CA GLU A 618 13.48 -14.36 -0.98
C GLU A 618 12.41 -13.81 -0.03
N ASP A 619 11.98 -12.58 -0.29
CA ASP A 619 10.86 -11.98 0.42
C ASP A 619 9.51 -12.65 0.08
N LYS A 620 8.62 -12.70 1.07
CA LYS A 620 7.35 -13.42 0.97
C LYS A 620 6.29 -12.56 0.30
N VAL A 621 5.54 -13.14 -0.63
CA VAL A 621 4.64 -12.39 -1.52
C VAL A 621 3.16 -12.61 -1.21
N GLY A 622 2.31 -11.61 -1.43
CA GLY A 622 0.86 -11.74 -1.23
C GLY A 622 0.12 -12.56 -2.30
N SER A 623 0.76 -12.82 -3.45
CA SER A 623 0.17 -13.58 -4.56
C SER A 623 1.23 -14.02 -5.57
N ILE A 624 0.96 -15.09 -6.31
CA ILE A 624 1.88 -15.69 -7.29
C ILE A 624 1.11 -16.18 -8.52
N ASN A 625 1.77 -16.28 -9.68
CA ASN A 625 1.18 -16.84 -10.90
C ASN A 625 1.64 -18.29 -11.12
N LEU A 626 0.80 -19.10 -11.76
CA LEU A 626 1.14 -20.41 -12.30
C LEU A 626 0.94 -20.40 -13.83
N GLU A 627 2.04 -20.49 -14.57
CA GLU A 627 2.04 -20.63 -16.04
C GLU A 627 1.84 -22.10 -16.43
N SER A 628 0.92 -22.37 -17.35
CA SER A 628 0.44 -23.73 -17.65
C SER A 628 1.18 -24.44 -18.78
N HIS A 629 1.98 -23.73 -19.58
CA HIS A 629 2.69 -24.24 -20.77
C HIS A 629 1.81 -24.96 -21.82
N TYR A 630 0.49 -24.78 -21.76
CA TYR A 630 -0.47 -25.61 -22.50
C TYR A 630 -0.32 -25.48 -24.02
N MET A 631 -0.24 -24.23 -24.50
CA MET A 631 0.08 -23.91 -25.88
C MET A 631 1.28 -22.96 -25.91
N GLU A 632 2.47 -23.51 -25.67
CA GLU A 632 3.69 -22.88 -26.17
C GLU A 632 3.68 -22.92 -27.71
N PRO A 633 4.02 -21.82 -28.40
CA PRO A 633 4.15 -21.82 -29.85
C PRO A 633 5.19 -22.85 -30.34
N GLY A 634 4.79 -23.67 -31.32
CA GLY A 634 5.60 -24.78 -31.86
C GLY A 634 5.21 -26.15 -31.29
N THR A 635 6.20 -26.94 -30.86
CA THR A 635 5.93 -28.13 -30.03
C THR A 635 6.39 -27.92 -28.60
N ASN A 636 5.62 -28.45 -27.65
CA ASN A 636 5.77 -28.20 -26.22
C ASN A 636 7.20 -28.49 -25.73
N THR A 637 7.87 -27.46 -25.25
CA THR A 637 9.16 -27.50 -24.55
C THR A 637 8.98 -27.47 -23.04
N TYR A 638 7.86 -26.90 -22.57
CA TYR A 638 7.50 -26.65 -21.17
C TYR A 638 8.42 -25.67 -20.44
N MET A 639 9.21 -24.85 -21.13
CA MET A 639 10.34 -24.14 -20.49
C MET A 639 10.67 -22.76 -21.07
N ARG A 640 9.95 -22.24 -22.07
CA ARG A 640 10.27 -20.90 -22.63
C ARG A 640 10.28 -19.81 -21.55
N PRO A 641 9.28 -19.74 -20.63
CA PRO A 641 9.30 -18.74 -19.57
C PRO A 641 10.48 -18.87 -18.60
N ASN A 642 10.86 -20.12 -18.29
CA ASN A 642 11.95 -20.46 -17.38
C ASN A 642 13.34 -20.16 -17.98
N ILE A 643 13.49 -20.34 -19.29
CA ILE A 643 14.68 -19.92 -20.03
C ILE A 643 14.76 -18.39 -20.04
N GLY A 644 13.66 -17.70 -20.36
CA GLY A 644 13.59 -16.25 -20.40
C GLY A 644 13.98 -15.61 -19.07
N SER A 645 13.30 -16.02 -18.00
CA SER A 645 13.58 -15.58 -16.62
C SER A 645 15.06 -15.71 -16.26
N ALA A 646 15.60 -16.94 -16.33
CA ALA A 646 16.99 -17.18 -15.97
C ALA A 646 18.00 -16.49 -16.89
N TYR A 647 17.68 -16.29 -18.17
CA TYR A 647 18.55 -15.60 -19.11
C TYR A 647 18.58 -14.09 -18.86
N PHE A 648 17.41 -13.46 -18.65
CA PHE A 648 17.33 -12.03 -18.39
C PHE A 648 18.01 -11.66 -17.07
N GLU A 649 17.86 -12.47 -16.02
CA GLU A 649 18.60 -12.26 -14.77
C GLU A 649 20.12 -12.42 -14.95
N ASP A 650 20.60 -13.45 -15.66
CA ASP A 650 22.03 -13.70 -15.88
C ASP A 650 22.72 -12.60 -16.71
N VAL A 651 22.03 -12.02 -17.72
CA VAL A 651 22.55 -10.84 -18.46
C VAL A 651 22.41 -9.52 -17.70
N GLY A 652 21.82 -9.52 -16.50
CA GLY A 652 21.60 -8.34 -15.66
C GLY A 652 20.48 -7.41 -16.11
N ILE A 653 19.33 -7.96 -16.50
CA ILE A 653 18.08 -7.24 -16.75
C ILE A 653 17.07 -7.63 -15.65
N PRO A 654 16.45 -6.66 -14.96
CA PRO A 654 15.39 -6.97 -13.98
C PRO A 654 14.22 -7.70 -14.64
N ALA A 655 14.00 -8.95 -14.23
CA ALA A 655 13.00 -9.84 -14.81
C ALA A 655 12.39 -10.74 -13.71
N PRO A 656 11.12 -11.16 -13.85
CA PRO A 656 10.47 -12.00 -12.86
C PRO A 656 11.14 -13.38 -12.76
N VAL A 657 11.28 -13.91 -11.55
CA VAL A 657 11.73 -15.29 -11.33
C VAL A 657 10.63 -16.27 -11.75
N ILE A 658 10.98 -17.27 -12.57
CA ILE A 658 10.06 -18.30 -13.05
C ILE A 658 10.74 -19.69 -13.01
N PHE A 659 10.27 -20.58 -12.13
CA PHE A 659 10.78 -21.95 -11.99
C PHE A 659 9.67 -23.01 -12.05
N HIS A 660 10.03 -24.23 -12.43
CA HIS A 660 9.08 -25.34 -12.61
C HIS A 660 8.53 -25.87 -11.29
N VAL A 661 7.24 -26.22 -11.27
CA VAL A 661 6.59 -26.93 -10.17
C VAL A 661 5.70 -28.05 -10.69
N SER A 662 5.67 -29.17 -9.96
CA SER A 662 4.70 -30.23 -10.16
C SER A 662 3.42 -29.88 -9.40
N LEU A 663 2.34 -29.57 -10.11
CA LEU A 663 1.05 -29.22 -9.50
C LEU A 663 0.22 -30.48 -9.29
N ARG A 664 -0.23 -30.70 -8.06
CA ARG A 664 -1.28 -31.67 -7.71
C ARG A 664 -2.58 -30.95 -7.38
N GLN A 665 -3.70 -31.46 -7.85
CA GLN A 665 -5.04 -30.98 -7.50
C GLN A 665 -5.78 -32.10 -6.77
N ASN A 666 -6.29 -31.81 -5.56
CA ASN A 666 -7.07 -32.76 -4.75
C ASN A 666 -6.42 -34.14 -4.59
N GLY A 667 -5.08 -34.15 -4.43
CA GLY A 667 -4.26 -35.35 -4.24
C GLY A 667 -3.71 -36.00 -5.51
N GLU A 668 -4.32 -35.72 -6.67
CA GLU A 668 -3.93 -36.27 -7.98
C GLU A 668 -2.96 -35.36 -8.74
N PHE A 669 -2.13 -35.93 -9.63
CA PHE A 669 -1.26 -35.12 -10.49
C PHE A 669 -2.09 -34.33 -11.51
N TYR A 670 -2.02 -33.00 -11.42
CA TYR A 670 -2.76 -32.09 -12.28
C TYR A 670 -1.93 -31.64 -13.48
N GLY A 671 -0.64 -31.34 -13.30
CA GLY A 671 0.23 -31.01 -14.43
C GLY A 671 1.58 -30.40 -14.07
N LEU A 672 2.41 -30.23 -15.10
CA LEU A 672 3.63 -29.43 -15.04
C LEU A 672 3.29 -27.95 -15.20
N PHE A 673 3.65 -27.13 -14.22
CA PHE A 673 3.48 -25.68 -14.26
C PHE A 673 4.82 -24.99 -14.05
N SER A 674 4.86 -23.68 -14.27
CA SER A 674 5.92 -22.83 -13.69
C SER A 674 5.30 -21.82 -12.74
N LEU A 675 5.86 -21.76 -11.53
CA LEU A 675 5.57 -20.73 -10.55
C LEU A 675 6.33 -19.48 -10.97
N GLY A 676 5.61 -18.37 -11.13
CA GLY A 676 6.14 -17.10 -11.63
C GLY A 676 5.83 -15.93 -10.70
N GLU A 677 6.88 -15.19 -10.37
CA GLU A 677 6.83 -13.93 -9.63
C GLU A 677 5.90 -12.91 -10.33
N ARG A 678 5.30 -12.02 -9.54
CA ARG A 678 4.52 -10.89 -10.07
C ARG A 678 5.38 -9.63 -10.07
N ILE A 679 5.32 -8.86 -11.15
CA ILE A 679 5.86 -7.50 -11.17
C ILE A 679 4.92 -6.59 -10.35
N ASN A 680 5.32 -6.33 -9.11
CA ASN A 680 4.72 -5.44 -8.12
C ASN A 680 5.79 -5.03 -7.09
N GLU A 681 5.44 -4.28 -6.03
CA GLU A 681 6.39 -3.73 -5.06
C GLU A 681 7.52 -4.71 -4.59
N PRO A 682 7.24 -5.94 -4.11
CA PRO A 682 8.29 -6.92 -3.76
C PRO A 682 9.29 -7.25 -4.88
N PHE A 683 8.86 -7.30 -6.14
CA PHE A 683 9.77 -7.50 -7.28
C PHE A 683 10.72 -6.31 -7.45
N PHE A 684 10.22 -5.08 -7.26
CA PHE A 684 11.04 -3.87 -7.33
C PHE A 684 12.08 -3.82 -6.22
N ASP A 685 11.67 -4.14 -4.99
CA ASP A 685 12.57 -4.23 -3.84
C ASP A 685 13.70 -5.27 -4.09
N ARG A 686 13.35 -6.46 -4.60
CA ARG A 686 14.30 -7.53 -4.95
C ARG A 686 15.34 -7.09 -5.99
N VAL A 687 14.93 -6.36 -7.02
CA VAL A 687 15.83 -5.91 -8.11
C VAL A 687 16.50 -4.56 -7.86
N GLY A 688 16.31 -3.95 -6.69
CA GLY A 688 16.96 -2.70 -6.30
C GLY A 688 16.40 -1.46 -7.01
N LEU A 689 15.12 -1.46 -7.35
CA LEU A 689 14.40 -0.33 -7.98
C LEU A 689 13.26 0.13 -7.04
N SER A 690 12.74 1.36 -7.22
CA SER A 690 11.70 1.88 -6.33
C SER A 690 10.31 1.81 -6.96
N PHE A 691 9.39 1.03 -6.37
CA PHE A 691 7.99 1.03 -6.79
C PHE A 691 7.23 2.30 -6.39
N LYS A 692 7.67 2.97 -5.31
CA LYS A 692 7.02 4.17 -4.76
C LYS A 692 7.55 5.49 -5.35
N ASN A 693 8.82 5.52 -5.78
CA ASN A 693 9.46 6.72 -6.36
C ASN A 693 9.65 6.59 -7.89
N SER A 694 8.59 6.14 -8.57
CA SER A 694 8.58 5.94 -10.02
C SER A 694 7.17 5.98 -10.58
N ASN A 695 7.03 6.03 -11.91
CA ASN A 695 5.81 5.59 -12.60
C ASN A 695 6.09 4.29 -13.40
N MET A 696 5.12 3.37 -13.40
CA MET A 696 5.18 2.12 -14.17
C MET A 696 3.98 1.95 -15.10
N TYR A 697 4.25 1.70 -16.38
CA TYR A 697 3.26 1.51 -17.45
C TYR A 697 3.44 0.18 -18.16
N LYS A 698 2.45 -0.71 -18.06
CA LYS A 698 2.42 -2.00 -18.75
C LYS A 698 1.90 -1.85 -20.17
N ALA A 699 2.59 -2.40 -21.17
CA ALA A 699 2.11 -2.43 -22.56
C ALA A 699 0.94 -3.42 -22.72
N GLU A 700 -0.28 -2.93 -22.99
CA GLU A 700 -1.50 -3.75 -23.08
C GLU A 700 -2.14 -3.85 -24.48
N HIS A 701 -1.82 -2.97 -25.43
CA HIS A 701 -2.42 -2.99 -26.79
C HIS A 701 -1.46 -3.31 -27.93
N THR A 702 -1.79 -4.36 -28.71
CA THR A 702 -0.94 -4.98 -29.75
C THR A 702 -0.47 -4.04 -30.87
N SER A 703 -1.19 -2.95 -31.14
CA SER A 703 -0.82 -1.96 -32.18
C SER A 703 -0.52 -0.56 -31.65
N PHE A 704 -0.73 -0.28 -30.35
CA PHE A 704 -0.70 1.09 -29.82
C PHE A 704 0.23 1.31 -28.63
N ALA A 705 0.66 0.26 -27.93
CA ALA A 705 1.72 0.37 -26.94
C ALA A 705 3.12 0.33 -27.58
N ASN A 706 3.30 1.13 -28.65
CA ASN A 706 4.51 1.19 -29.46
C ASN A 706 5.26 2.53 -29.32
N LEU A 707 4.83 3.40 -28.38
CA LEU A 707 5.38 4.73 -28.09
C LEU A 707 5.28 5.76 -29.23
N ARG A 708 4.32 5.58 -30.16
CA ARG A 708 4.04 6.60 -31.18
C ARG A 708 3.62 7.94 -30.55
N PRO A 709 3.98 9.09 -31.14
CA PRO A 709 3.46 10.39 -30.74
C PRO A 709 1.93 10.43 -30.92
N LEU A 710 1.26 11.22 -30.10
CA LEU A 710 -0.20 11.32 -30.04
C LEU A 710 -0.60 12.81 -29.98
N ASP A 711 -1.69 13.18 -30.63
CA ASP A 711 -2.14 14.58 -30.66
C ASP A 711 -2.78 15.04 -29.33
N GLU A 712 -3.33 14.11 -28.53
CA GLU A 712 -3.96 14.40 -27.22
C GLU A 712 -3.70 13.28 -26.18
N ILE A 713 -3.51 13.68 -24.91
CA ILE A 713 -3.04 12.81 -23.81
C ILE A 713 -4.04 11.71 -23.36
N PRO A 714 -5.32 12.00 -23.03
CA PRO A 714 -6.04 11.13 -22.09
C PRO A 714 -6.46 9.77 -22.64
N HIS A 715 -7.09 9.69 -23.82
CA HIS A 715 -7.74 8.45 -24.25
C HIS A 715 -6.75 7.39 -24.78
N HIS A 716 -5.74 7.82 -25.54
CA HIS A 716 -4.88 6.89 -26.28
C HIS A 716 -3.85 6.18 -25.41
N LEU A 717 -3.21 6.89 -24.48
CA LEU A 717 -2.24 6.28 -23.57
C LEU A 717 -2.91 5.26 -22.63
N ARG A 718 -4.13 5.55 -22.14
CA ARG A 718 -4.92 4.63 -21.31
C ARG A 718 -5.45 3.41 -22.04
N TYR A 719 -5.64 3.51 -23.35
CA TYR A 719 -6.03 2.38 -24.19
C TYR A 719 -4.82 1.50 -24.57
N ALA A 720 -3.65 2.13 -24.74
CA ALA A 720 -2.41 1.44 -25.08
C ALA A 720 -1.75 0.77 -23.86
N PHE A 721 -1.65 1.50 -22.76
CA PHE A 721 -0.90 1.12 -21.56
C PHE A 721 -1.80 1.13 -20.32
N LYS A 722 -1.47 0.25 -19.38
CA LYS A 722 -2.05 0.24 -18.03
C LYS A 722 -1.02 0.81 -17.05
N LYS A 723 -1.37 1.89 -16.34
CA LYS A 723 -0.56 2.40 -15.22
C LYS A 723 -0.75 1.46 -14.02
N GLU A 724 0.35 1.04 -13.40
CA GLU A 724 0.33 -0.03 -12.38
C GLU A 724 0.56 0.49 -10.95
N ASN A 725 1.25 1.61 -10.78
CA ASN A 725 1.35 2.40 -9.54
C ASN A 725 0.77 3.82 -9.76
N ASN A 726 0.63 4.60 -8.69
CA ASN A 726 0.16 6.00 -8.74
C ASN A 726 -1.09 6.21 -9.61
N GLN A 727 -2.03 5.26 -9.53
CA GLN A 727 -3.23 5.21 -10.38
C GLN A 727 -4.26 6.27 -9.97
N GLU A 728 -4.30 6.64 -8.69
CA GLU A 728 -5.25 7.60 -8.12
C GLU A 728 -4.96 9.05 -8.53
N GLU A 729 -3.69 9.37 -8.77
CA GLU A 729 -3.26 10.67 -9.31
C GLU A 729 -3.75 10.89 -10.73
N ASP A 730 -3.91 9.80 -11.48
CA ASP A 730 -4.35 9.74 -12.87
C ASP A 730 -3.56 10.66 -13.83
N ASP A 731 -2.30 10.93 -13.49
CA ASP A 731 -1.33 11.65 -14.32
C ASP A 731 -0.60 10.70 -15.28
N TRP A 732 -0.49 11.16 -16.53
CA TRP A 732 0.11 10.49 -17.69
C TRP A 732 1.06 11.43 -18.46
N THR A 733 1.39 12.60 -17.89
CA THR A 733 2.15 13.67 -18.54
C THR A 733 3.55 13.20 -18.92
N ASP A 734 4.23 12.45 -18.06
CA ASP A 734 5.59 11.95 -18.30
C ASP A 734 5.64 10.95 -19.47
N LEU A 735 4.69 10.02 -19.56
CA LEU A 735 4.58 9.08 -20.70
C LEU A 735 4.24 9.82 -22.00
N TYR A 736 3.43 10.88 -21.93
CA TYR A 736 3.16 11.73 -23.09
C TYR A 736 4.42 12.48 -23.56
N GLU A 737 5.14 13.13 -22.64
CA GLU A 737 6.39 13.83 -22.91
C GLU A 737 7.44 12.90 -23.51
N LEU A 738 7.52 11.63 -23.07
CA LEU A 738 8.32 10.60 -23.72
C LEU A 738 7.92 10.39 -25.19
N THR A 739 6.62 10.20 -25.49
CA THR A 739 6.18 9.95 -26.88
C THR A 739 6.36 11.14 -27.82
N ASP A 740 6.19 12.37 -27.33
CA ASP A 740 6.46 13.59 -28.11
C ASP A 740 7.97 13.79 -28.34
N ALA A 741 8.79 13.62 -27.31
CA ALA A 741 10.25 13.77 -27.42
C ALA A 741 10.89 12.73 -28.37
N LEU A 742 10.31 11.53 -28.49
CA LEU A 742 10.72 10.51 -29.47
C LEU A 742 10.43 10.88 -30.93
N ALA A 743 9.56 11.86 -31.18
CA ALA A 743 9.24 12.39 -32.51
C ALA A 743 9.82 13.79 -32.79
N GLY A 744 10.41 14.43 -31.77
CA GLY A 744 10.95 15.79 -31.84
C GLY A 744 12.23 15.97 -32.68
N PRO A 745 12.68 17.22 -32.88
CA PRO A 745 13.94 17.51 -33.57
C PRO A 745 15.19 17.23 -32.72
N ASP A 746 15.06 17.28 -31.39
CA ASP A 746 16.16 17.13 -30.41
C ASP A 746 16.18 15.73 -29.75
N THR A 747 15.50 14.73 -30.34
CA THR A 747 15.40 13.36 -29.80
C THR A 747 16.78 12.77 -29.44
N ASP A 748 17.83 13.04 -30.22
CA ASP A 748 19.14 12.46 -29.94
C ASP A 748 19.76 12.97 -28.63
N ALA A 749 19.53 14.24 -28.27
CA ALA A 749 19.93 14.79 -26.97
C ALA A 749 19.04 14.24 -25.84
N PHE A 750 17.73 14.17 -26.07
CA PHE A 750 16.76 13.62 -25.11
C PHE A 750 17.10 12.17 -24.72
N LEU A 751 17.47 11.32 -25.68
CA LEU A 751 17.84 9.91 -25.42
C LEU A 751 19.04 9.77 -24.47
N TYR A 752 20.00 10.71 -24.47
CA TYR A 752 21.13 10.71 -23.52
C TYR A 752 20.77 11.28 -22.15
N ASP A 753 19.81 12.19 -22.09
CA ASP A 753 19.42 12.89 -20.87
C ASP A 753 18.30 12.17 -20.09
N HIS A 754 17.50 11.33 -20.75
CA HIS A 754 16.27 10.74 -20.18
C HIS A 754 16.14 9.23 -20.32
N LEU A 755 17.11 8.52 -20.91
CA LEU A 755 17.16 7.05 -20.84
C LEU A 755 18.27 6.58 -19.92
N ASN A 756 18.01 5.50 -19.19
CA ASN A 756 19.07 4.63 -18.69
C ASN A 756 19.62 3.84 -19.89
N ILE A 757 20.51 4.47 -20.67
CA ILE A 757 21.09 3.90 -21.89
C ILE A 757 21.67 2.50 -21.66
N PRO A 758 22.46 2.22 -20.59
CA PRO A 758 22.94 0.88 -20.31
C PRO A 758 21.81 -0.16 -20.23
N ALA A 759 20.78 0.09 -19.40
CA ALA A 759 19.67 -0.84 -19.21
C ALA A 759 18.88 -1.06 -20.51
N VAL A 760 18.55 0.01 -21.24
CA VAL A 760 17.77 -0.07 -22.49
C VAL A 760 18.56 -0.79 -23.59
N LEU A 761 19.85 -0.48 -23.78
CA LEU A 761 20.68 -1.18 -24.77
C LEU A 761 20.92 -2.65 -24.40
N ASN A 762 21.02 -2.97 -23.11
CA ASN A 762 21.09 -4.36 -22.64
C ASN A 762 19.79 -5.11 -22.97
N GLU A 763 18.62 -4.54 -22.66
CA GLU A 763 17.30 -5.14 -22.92
C GLU A 763 17.09 -5.40 -24.41
N MET A 764 17.32 -4.40 -25.25
CA MET A 764 17.21 -4.54 -26.71
C MET A 764 18.14 -5.63 -27.24
N ALA A 765 19.40 -5.67 -26.80
CA ALA A 765 20.39 -6.63 -27.28
C ALA A 765 20.05 -8.05 -26.81
N ALA A 766 19.65 -8.20 -25.55
CA ALA A 766 19.31 -9.49 -24.96
C ALA A 766 18.05 -10.08 -25.60
N GLN A 767 17.01 -9.28 -25.80
CA GLN A 767 15.79 -9.66 -26.52
C GLN A 767 16.08 -10.07 -27.96
N THR A 768 16.99 -9.37 -28.65
CA THR A 768 17.43 -9.73 -30.01
C THR A 768 18.14 -11.07 -30.03
N LEU A 769 19.04 -11.36 -29.08
CA LEU A 769 19.75 -12.64 -29.06
C LEU A 769 18.77 -13.83 -29.04
N ILE A 770 17.82 -13.81 -28.09
CA ILE A 770 16.83 -14.88 -27.89
C ILE A 770 15.60 -14.76 -28.80
N LEU A 771 15.55 -13.76 -29.69
CA LEU A 771 14.49 -13.58 -30.68
C LEU A 771 13.07 -13.65 -30.07
N ASN A 772 12.78 -12.76 -29.12
CA ASN A 772 11.41 -12.46 -28.69
C ASN A 772 10.71 -11.63 -29.78
N HIS A 773 9.61 -12.15 -30.34
CA HIS A 773 8.92 -11.51 -31.46
C HIS A 773 7.84 -10.50 -31.04
N ASP A 774 7.18 -10.71 -29.91
CA ASP A 774 6.02 -9.90 -29.48
C ASP A 774 6.45 -8.81 -28.48
N ARG A 775 7.56 -8.12 -28.80
CA ARG A 775 8.26 -7.18 -27.90
C ARG A 775 8.17 -5.71 -28.34
N CYS A 776 7.70 -5.45 -29.55
CA CYS A 776 7.71 -4.12 -30.14
C CYS A 776 6.56 -3.27 -29.57
N SER A 777 5.39 -3.88 -29.39
CA SER A 777 4.17 -3.25 -28.89
C SER A 777 3.58 -3.93 -27.65
N LYS A 778 4.21 -5.01 -27.16
CA LYS A 778 3.69 -5.90 -26.12
C LYS A 778 4.82 -6.43 -25.24
N ASN A 779 4.44 -7.05 -24.11
CA ASN A 779 5.33 -7.85 -23.27
C ASN A 779 6.54 -7.08 -22.71
N TYR A 780 6.33 -5.81 -22.40
CA TYR A 780 7.24 -4.98 -21.60
C TYR A 780 6.44 -4.04 -20.68
N PHE A 781 7.11 -3.59 -19.63
CA PHE A 781 6.74 -2.43 -18.83
C PHE A 781 7.71 -1.29 -19.13
N LEU A 782 7.23 -0.05 -19.08
CA LEU A 782 8.07 1.14 -18.97
C LEU A 782 8.14 1.53 -17.51
N TYR A 783 9.35 1.82 -17.04
CA TYR A 783 9.63 2.33 -15.72
C TYR A 783 10.32 3.68 -15.87
N HIS A 784 9.78 4.69 -15.20
CA HIS A 784 10.34 6.04 -15.11
C HIS A 784 10.80 6.28 -13.68
N ASP A 785 12.11 6.40 -13.47
CA ASP A 785 12.70 6.63 -12.14
C ASP A 785 12.67 8.11 -11.79
N PHE A 786 12.02 8.49 -10.68
CA PHE A 786 11.97 9.90 -10.30
C PHE A 786 13.28 10.43 -9.72
N ALA A 787 14.18 9.56 -9.21
CA ALA A 787 15.46 9.99 -8.65
C ALA A 787 16.46 10.39 -9.77
N THR A 788 16.49 9.66 -10.87
CA THR A 788 17.40 9.96 -12.01
C THR A 788 16.73 10.68 -13.18
N GLN A 789 15.38 10.70 -13.22
CA GLN A 789 14.54 11.16 -14.34
C GLN A 789 14.81 10.35 -15.63
N GLU A 790 15.03 9.04 -15.47
CA GLU A 790 15.37 8.12 -16.55
C GLU A 790 14.31 7.05 -16.80
N TRP A 791 14.12 6.75 -18.08
CA TRP A 791 13.27 5.67 -18.56
C TRP A 791 14.06 4.40 -18.86
N GLN A 792 13.46 3.26 -18.56
CA GLN A 792 13.91 1.94 -19.01
C GLN A 792 12.73 1.01 -19.33
N ARG A 793 13.00 -0.06 -20.07
CA ARG A 793 12.07 -1.15 -20.37
C ARG A 793 12.38 -2.36 -19.49
N LEU A 794 11.35 -2.96 -18.89
CA LEU A 794 11.43 -4.23 -18.17
C LEU A 794 10.67 -5.31 -18.97
N PRO A 795 11.30 -6.44 -19.32
CA PRO A 795 10.68 -7.46 -20.17
C PRO A 795 9.66 -8.30 -19.38
N TRP A 796 8.60 -8.74 -20.06
CA TRP A 796 7.52 -9.57 -19.50
C TRP A 796 7.09 -10.67 -20.49
N ASP A 797 6.17 -11.55 -20.08
CA ASP A 797 5.51 -12.62 -20.86
C ASP A 797 6.44 -13.44 -21.78
N PHE A 798 7.25 -14.29 -21.15
CA PHE A 798 8.36 -15.03 -21.77
C PHE A 798 7.94 -16.29 -22.55
N GLU A 799 6.70 -16.36 -23.06
CA GLU A 799 6.21 -17.52 -23.82
C GLU A 799 6.60 -17.49 -25.31
N GLN A 800 6.77 -16.32 -25.93
CA GLN A 800 7.11 -16.17 -27.36
C GLN A 800 8.62 -16.03 -27.64
N LEU A 801 9.44 -16.68 -26.81
CA LEU A 801 10.90 -16.65 -26.92
C LEU A 801 11.44 -17.71 -27.90
N LEU A 802 12.63 -17.46 -28.44
CA LEU A 802 13.35 -18.30 -29.41
C LEU A 802 12.57 -18.50 -30.72
N GLY A 803 12.02 -17.41 -31.27
CA GLY A 803 11.64 -17.35 -32.68
C GLY A 803 10.35 -18.07 -33.10
N VAL A 804 9.41 -18.32 -32.18
CA VAL A 804 8.14 -19.00 -32.50
C VAL A 804 6.96 -18.19 -31.97
N GLY A 805 6.01 -17.86 -32.86
CA GLY A 805 4.81 -17.10 -32.56
C GLY A 805 3.59 -17.64 -33.32
N VAL A 806 2.39 -17.35 -32.84
CA VAL A 806 1.14 -17.98 -33.33
C VAL A 806 0.60 -17.38 -34.64
N HIS A 807 1.08 -16.19 -35.03
CA HIS A 807 0.54 -15.40 -36.15
C HIS A 807 1.59 -15.04 -37.22
N LEU A 808 2.84 -15.50 -37.06
CA LEU A 808 3.95 -15.21 -37.99
C LEU A 808 3.85 -16.10 -39.24
N GLY A 809 3.10 -15.67 -40.26
CA GLY A 809 3.08 -16.33 -41.58
C GLY A 809 1.77 -16.30 -42.36
N GLY A 810 0.64 -15.93 -41.73
CA GLY A 810 -0.66 -15.77 -42.38
C GLY A 810 -1.65 -16.94 -42.25
N ASP A 811 -2.93 -16.55 -42.17
CA ASP A 811 -4.19 -17.32 -42.07
C ASP A 811 -4.31 -18.44 -41.01
N GLU A 812 -5.35 -18.31 -40.17
CA GLU A 812 -5.69 -19.26 -39.09
C GLU A 812 -6.34 -20.55 -39.62
N SER A 813 -6.59 -20.66 -40.93
CA SER A 813 -7.40 -21.73 -41.53
C SER A 813 -6.65 -23.02 -41.87
N ASP A 814 -5.32 -23.00 -42.03
CA ASP A 814 -4.53 -24.19 -42.42
C ASP A 814 -3.94 -24.95 -41.22
N THR A 815 -4.77 -25.78 -40.59
CA THR A 815 -4.35 -26.75 -39.56
C THR A 815 -3.58 -27.97 -40.12
N SER A 816 -3.23 -27.98 -41.41
CA SER A 816 -2.72 -29.16 -42.11
C SER A 816 -1.30 -29.01 -42.70
N VAL A 817 -0.78 -27.78 -42.77
CA VAL A 817 0.58 -27.50 -43.22
C VAL A 817 1.36 -26.77 -42.12
N THR A 818 2.54 -27.31 -41.83
CA THR A 818 3.65 -26.76 -41.02
C THR A 818 3.45 -25.34 -40.45
N PHE A 819 3.28 -25.22 -39.11
CA PHE A 819 3.45 -23.96 -38.37
C PHE A 819 4.65 -23.18 -38.96
N GLY A 820 4.38 -21.99 -39.51
CA GLY A 820 5.34 -21.26 -40.33
C GLY A 820 6.59 -20.88 -39.54
N TYR A 821 7.71 -21.57 -39.78
CA TYR A 821 9.01 -21.23 -39.18
C TYR A 821 9.59 -19.97 -39.85
N CYS A 822 9.03 -18.79 -39.56
CA CYS A 822 9.58 -17.50 -39.98
C CYS A 822 11.07 -17.30 -39.57
N LEU A 823 11.52 -18.06 -38.57
CA LEU A 823 12.92 -18.29 -38.20
C LEU A 823 13.89 -18.57 -39.36
N LEU A 824 13.44 -19.06 -40.52
CA LEU A 824 14.35 -19.50 -41.61
C LEU A 824 14.22 -18.71 -42.92
N SER A 825 13.21 -17.86 -43.10
CA SER A 825 12.91 -17.23 -44.40
C SER A 825 12.56 -15.75 -44.37
N CYS A 826 12.29 -15.16 -43.20
CA CYS A 826 11.82 -13.78 -43.10
C CYS A 826 12.90 -12.84 -42.55
N GLU A 827 13.56 -12.09 -43.43
CA GLU A 827 14.61 -11.13 -43.08
C GLU A 827 14.14 -10.11 -42.03
N ALA A 828 12.93 -9.54 -42.23
CA ALA A 828 12.31 -8.55 -41.34
C ALA A 828 12.33 -8.97 -39.86
N PHE A 829 11.93 -10.21 -39.57
CA PHE A 829 11.84 -10.73 -38.20
C PHE A 829 13.18 -11.15 -37.60
N ASN A 830 14.14 -11.59 -38.43
CA ASN A 830 15.42 -12.11 -37.95
C ASN A 830 16.51 -11.04 -37.85
N SER A 831 16.28 -9.86 -38.43
CA SER A 831 17.18 -8.70 -38.43
C SER A 831 17.61 -8.27 -37.03
N PRO A 832 18.89 -7.86 -36.83
CA PRO A 832 19.33 -7.21 -35.60
C PRO A 832 18.58 -5.91 -35.29
N PHE A 833 17.89 -5.32 -36.26
CA PHE A 833 17.11 -4.08 -36.11
C PHE A 833 15.59 -4.30 -36.01
N PHE A 834 15.14 -5.53 -35.73
CA PHE A 834 13.74 -5.84 -35.52
C PHE A 834 13.08 -4.93 -34.45
N CYS A 835 11.87 -4.45 -34.75
CA CYS A 835 11.12 -3.36 -34.11
C CYS A 835 11.43 -1.92 -34.56
N ASP A 836 12.28 -1.69 -35.57
CA ASP A 836 12.42 -0.37 -36.22
C ASP A 836 11.40 -0.19 -37.37
N ARG A 837 11.29 1.02 -37.94
CA ARG A 837 10.32 1.31 -39.02
C ARG A 837 10.51 0.52 -40.32
N ASN A 838 11.67 -0.11 -40.51
CA ASN A 838 11.99 -0.94 -41.67
C ASN A 838 11.81 -2.44 -41.38
N HIS A 839 11.68 -2.80 -40.10
CA HIS A 839 11.52 -4.17 -39.61
C HIS A 839 10.36 -4.26 -38.57
N PRO A 840 9.11 -3.89 -38.96
CA PRO A 840 7.95 -3.89 -38.06
C PRO A 840 7.51 -5.31 -37.65
N GLN A 841 6.72 -5.38 -36.58
CA GLN A 841 6.19 -6.61 -35.98
C GLN A 841 5.16 -7.32 -36.88
N ASP A 842 4.37 -6.59 -37.67
CA ASP A 842 3.38 -7.16 -38.60
C ASP A 842 3.42 -6.43 -39.97
N PRO A 843 4.38 -6.75 -40.86
CA PRO A 843 4.48 -6.10 -42.16
C PRO A 843 3.24 -6.37 -43.04
N ALA A 844 2.70 -5.31 -43.65
CA ALA A 844 1.52 -5.36 -44.51
C ALA A 844 1.62 -6.31 -45.73
N GLU A 845 2.85 -6.61 -46.18
CA GLU A 845 3.12 -7.42 -47.38
C GLU A 845 3.39 -8.91 -47.10
N SER A 846 2.58 -9.58 -46.30
CA SER A 846 2.67 -11.05 -46.13
C SER A 846 1.94 -11.87 -47.22
N VAL A 847 1.42 -11.23 -48.28
CA VAL A 847 0.51 -11.87 -49.27
C VAL A 847 1.12 -12.11 -50.66
N GLN A 848 2.22 -11.46 -51.06
CA GLN A 848 2.73 -11.57 -52.46
C GLN A 848 4.06 -12.31 -52.65
N LEU A 849 4.96 -12.37 -51.66
CA LEU A 849 6.29 -12.97 -51.83
C LEU A 849 6.32 -14.51 -51.79
N LEU A 850 5.24 -15.18 -51.40
CA LEU A 850 5.13 -16.65 -51.42
C LEU A 850 4.73 -17.24 -52.79
N ASN A 851 4.52 -16.39 -53.82
CA ASN A 851 4.02 -16.80 -55.14
C ASN A 851 4.98 -16.55 -56.32
N ASP A 852 6.27 -16.25 -56.09
CA ASP A 852 7.26 -16.20 -57.17
C ASP A 852 8.00 -17.56 -57.33
N PRO A 853 7.71 -18.36 -58.37
CA PRO A 853 8.42 -19.60 -58.65
C PRO A 853 9.84 -19.40 -59.22
N SER A 854 10.35 -18.17 -59.33
CA SER A 854 11.68 -17.88 -59.91
C SER A 854 12.86 -18.18 -58.97
N ILE A 855 12.66 -18.25 -57.65
CA ILE A 855 13.71 -18.53 -56.65
C ILE A 855 13.86 -20.05 -56.42
N GLY A 856 14.13 -20.79 -57.49
CA GLY A 856 14.41 -22.24 -57.48
C GLY A 856 15.82 -22.57 -57.97
N GLY A 857 16.84 -22.47 -57.10
CA GLY A 857 18.25 -22.44 -57.52
C GLY A 857 19.26 -23.28 -56.72
N ALA A 858 19.34 -24.58 -57.04
CA ALA A 858 20.50 -25.48 -56.83
C ALA A 858 20.98 -25.85 -55.40
N GLY A 859 20.78 -27.12 -55.02
CA GLY A 859 21.37 -27.71 -53.80
C GLY A 859 20.97 -29.17 -53.53
N GLY A 860 21.22 -30.10 -54.47
CA GLY A 860 20.71 -31.47 -54.38
C GLY A 860 21.46 -32.39 -53.40
N GLY A 861 20.71 -33.10 -52.54
CA GLY A 861 21.19 -34.19 -51.67
C GLY A 861 20.22 -35.37 -51.66
N VAL A 862 20.72 -36.60 -51.84
CA VAL A 862 19.90 -37.79 -52.13
C VAL A 862 19.37 -38.46 -50.86
N ALA A 863 18.05 -38.73 -50.81
CA ALA A 863 17.42 -39.64 -49.84
C ALA A 863 16.86 -40.90 -50.56
N PRO A 864 17.01 -42.12 -50.00
CA PRO A 864 16.57 -43.35 -50.65
C PRO A 864 15.10 -43.67 -50.37
N SER A 865 14.37 -44.13 -51.40
CA SER A 865 12.97 -44.57 -51.30
C SER A 865 12.79 -45.98 -50.74
N PRO A 866 11.65 -46.23 -50.07
CA PRO A 866 10.83 -47.42 -50.35
C PRO A 866 9.37 -47.01 -50.58
N SER A 867 8.79 -47.10 -51.78
CA SER A 867 8.35 -48.29 -52.52
C SER A 867 6.86 -48.67 -52.33
N GLN A 868 6.10 -48.52 -53.42
CA GLN A 868 4.83 -49.19 -53.77
C GLN A 868 3.51 -48.77 -53.09
N GLY A 869 2.52 -48.42 -53.93
CA GLY A 869 1.10 -48.25 -53.57
C GLY A 869 0.31 -47.51 -54.67
N ALA A 870 -0.32 -48.23 -55.60
CA ALA A 870 -0.93 -47.64 -56.81
C ALA A 870 -2.39 -47.15 -56.63
N GLY A 871 -2.84 -46.15 -57.42
CA GLY A 871 -4.24 -45.72 -57.44
C GLY A 871 -4.66 -44.59 -58.42
N SER A 872 -4.66 -44.87 -59.73
CA SER A 872 -5.53 -44.28 -60.81
C SER A 872 -6.07 -42.81 -60.79
N ALA A 873 -5.83 -42.10 -61.91
CA ALA A 873 -6.47 -40.85 -62.39
C ALA A 873 -7.85 -41.12 -63.09
N PRO A 874 -8.53 -40.23 -63.90
CA PRO A 874 -8.15 -38.90 -64.43
C PRO A 874 -9.24 -37.80 -64.71
N SER A 875 -8.78 -36.58 -65.08
CA SER A 875 -9.38 -35.59 -66.04
C SER A 875 -10.69 -34.83 -65.65
N THR A 876 -11.04 -33.63 -66.16
CA THR A 876 -10.84 -33.00 -67.50
C THR A 876 -10.85 -31.44 -67.54
N GLN A 877 -9.97 -30.86 -68.38
CA GLN A 877 -10.17 -29.77 -69.38
C GLN A 877 -10.56 -28.31 -69.03
N GLU A 878 -9.64 -27.39 -69.37
CA GLU A 878 -9.78 -26.00 -69.91
C GLU A 878 -10.60 -25.96 -71.25
N PRO A 879 -11.09 -24.80 -71.83
CA PRO A 879 -10.34 -23.58 -72.23
C PRO A 879 -11.17 -22.22 -72.30
N PRO A 880 -10.91 -21.18 -73.16
CA PRO A 880 -10.15 -19.96 -72.81
C PRO A 880 -10.88 -18.59 -73.20
N PRO A 881 -10.28 -17.46 -73.71
CA PRO A 881 -10.51 -16.09 -73.16
C PRO A 881 -10.92 -14.98 -74.20
N GLU A 882 -10.53 -13.69 -73.96
CA GLU A 882 -10.69 -12.43 -74.76
C GLU A 882 -11.96 -11.57 -74.41
N GLU A 883 -12.04 -10.21 -74.49
CA GLU A 883 -11.18 -9.15 -75.08
C GLU A 883 -11.29 -7.75 -74.36
N ARG A 884 -11.09 -6.58 -75.03
CA ARG A 884 -10.63 -5.25 -74.50
C ARG A 884 -11.64 -4.06 -74.52
N GLU A 885 -11.11 -2.87 -74.11
CA GLU A 885 -11.42 -1.44 -74.44
C GLU A 885 -12.05 -0.62 -73.27
N ALA A 886 -11.62 0.57 -72.80
CA ALA A 886 -10.80 1.73 -73.25
C ALA A 886 -11.63 3.00 -73.56
N GLU A 887 -11.36 4.14 -72.90
CA GLU A 887 -11.64 5.52 -73.37
C GLU A 887 -10.99 6.59 -72.45
N GLU A 888 -10.63 7.75 -73.02
CA GLU A 888 -10.00 8.95 -72.42
C GLU A 888 -10.90 10.18 -72.64
N GLU A 889 -10.72 11.29 -71.90
CA GLU A 889 -10.95 12.66 -72.44
C GLU A 889 -10.28 13.76 -71.58
N GLU A 890 -9.90 14.87 -72.22
CA GLU A 890 -9.09 16.01 -71.71
C GLU A 890 -9.94 17.27 -71.47
N GLU A 891 -9.42 18.29 -70.74
CA GLU A 891 -9.18 19.68 -71.26
C GLU A 891 -8.73 20.67 -70.14
N GLU A 892 -8.23 21.84 -70.55
CA GLU A 892 -7.35 22.76 -69.78
C GLU A 892 -8.02 24.05 -69.22
N GLU A 893 -7.20 24.85 -68.51
CA GLU A 893 -7.02 26.33 -68.58
C GLU A 893 -7.40 27.30 -67.41
N GLN A 894 -6.39 28.15 -67.13
CA GLN A 894 -6.39 29.60 -66.79
C GLN A 894 -6.46 30.15 -65.32
N GLU A 895 -5.26 30.56 -64.87
CA GLU A 895 -4.82 31.89 -64.36
C GLU A 895 -5.51 32.63 -63.17
N GLY A 896 -4.68 33.22 -62.29
CA GLY A 896 -5.13 34.19 -61.26
C GLY A 896 -4.12 34.62 -60.16
N GLU A 897 -3.06 35.34 -60.54
CA GLU A 897 -2.32 36.43 -59.83
C GLU A 897 -2.14 36.47 -58.28
N ASP A 898 -0.87 36.69 -57.89
CA ASP A 898 -0.34 37.69 -56.90
C ASP A 898 -0.50 37.49 -55.35
N ALA A 899 0.45 37.84 -54.47
CA ALA A 899 1.81 38.42 -54.60
C ALA A 899 2.71 38.17 -53.34
N ASP A 900 3.98 38.60 -53.45
CA ASP A 900 4.98 38.92 -52.41
C ASP A 900 5.56 37.79 -51.51
N THR A 901 6.80 37.40 -51.84
CA THR A 901 7.79 36.83 -50.92
C THR A 901 8.96 37.81 -50.74
N ALA A 902 9.44 37.96 -49.50
CA ALA A 902 10.69 38.64 -49.19
C ALA A 902 11.86 37.64 -49.25
N VAL A 903 13.00 38.10 -49.76
CA VAL A 903 14.23 37.31 -49.92
C VAL A 903 15.12 37.48 -48.69
N GLU A 904 15.58 36.37 -48.12
CA GLU A 904 16.89 36.28 -47.46
C GLU A 904 17.67 35.12 -48.10
N GLU A 905 18.98 35.29 -48.23
CA GLU A 905 19.89 34.43 -49.01
C GLU A 905 20.53 33.38 -48.09
N GLU A 906 20.46 32.09 -48.45
CA GLU A 906 21.31 31.03 -47.89
C GLU A 906 22.11 30.34 -49.01
N GLU A 907 23.28 29.80 -48.67
CA GLU A 907 24.34 29.40 -49.60
C GLU A 907 24.03 28.07 -50.34
N GLU A 908 24.41 27.98 -51.63
CA GLU A 908 24.20 26.80 -52.47
C GLU A 908 25.12 25.62 -52.06
N GLU A 909 24.54 24.49 -51.61
CA GLU A 909 25.19 23.17 -51.72
C GLU A 909 24.83 22.53 -53.07
N GLU A 910 25.79 21.90 -53.75
CA GLU A 910 25.59 21.27 -55.07
C GLU A 910 24.63 20.06 -54.99
N GLU A 911 23.43 20.21 -55.56
CA GLU A 911 22.44 19.11 -55.67
C GLU A 911 22.84 18.09 -56.74
N VAL A 912 22.85 16.79 -56.39
CA VAL A 912 23.27 15.70 -57.29
C VAL A 912 22.11 15.22 -58.17
N ASP A 913 22.35 15.05 -59.47
CA ASP A 913 21.34 14.56 -60.43
C ASP A 913 20.78 13.18 -60.00
N PRO A 914 19.44 13.04 -59.82
CA PRO A 914 18.80 11.78 -59.45
C PRO A 914 19.09 10.59 -60.37
N ALA A 915 19.57 10.82 -61.59
CA ALA A 915 19.98 9.77 -62.53
C ALA A 915 21.29 9.05 -62.15
N ASP A 916 22.14 9.67 -61.32
CA ASP A 916 23.44 9.11 -60.90
C ASP A 916 23.38 8.36 -59.54
N CYS A 917 22.23 8.37 -58.83
CA CYS A 917 22.05 7.58 -57.60
C CYS A 917 21.91 6.07 -57.90
N PRO A 918 22.62 5.16 -57.20
CA PRO A 918 22.47 3.71 -57.36
C PRO A 918 21.12 3.19 -56.84
N SER A 919 20.72 1.98 -57.27
CA SER A 919 19.51 1.29 -56.80
C SER A 919 19.79 0.36 -55.61
N GLY A 920 18.77 0.14 -54.78
CA GLY A 920 18.86 -0.69 -53.57
C GLY A 920 19.55 0.00 -52.38
N ILE A 921 19.97 -0.79 -51.39
CA ILE A 921 20.45 -0.28 -50.08
C ILE A 921 21.67 0.65 -50.18
N LEU A 922 22.48 0.52 -51.23
CA LEU A 922 23.63 1.39 -51.50
C LEU A 922 23.25 2.87 -51.69
N ARG A 923 22.00 3.16 -52.06
CA ARG A 923 21.48 4.53 -52.22
C ARG A 923 21.51 5.34 -50.92
N PHE A 924 21.44 4.68 -49.76
CA PHE A 924 21.29 5.33 -48.45
C PHE A 924 22.63 5.62 -47.75
N PHE A 925 23.75 5.20 -48.33
CA PHE A 925 25.10 5.48 -47.82
C PHE A 925 25.81 6.65 -48.53
N GLN A 926 25.20 7.24 -49.57
CA GLN A 926 25.68 8.49 -50.17
C GLN A 926 24.88 9.70 -49.65
N PRO A 927 25.56 10.77 -49.17
CA PRO A 927 24.92 12.05 -48.89
C PRO A 927 24.16 12.57 -50.13
N GLY A 928 22.94 13.06 -49.94
CA GLY A 928 22.10 13.63 -51.01
C GLY A 928 21.07 12.69 -51.66
N CYS A 929 21.25 11.36 -51.65
CA CYS A 929 20.35 10.44 -52.38
C CYS A 929 19.09 9.97 -51.60
N ALA A 930 18.87 10.44 -50.37
CA ALA A 930 17.79 10.01 -49.46
C ALA A 930 16.54 10.94 -49.49
N ARG A 931 15.35 10.39 -49.76
CA ARG A 931 14.10 11.16 -49.82
C ARG A 931 13.58 11.53 -48.43
N ARG A 932 13.55 12.82 -48.09
CA ARG A 932 12.66 13.34 -47.04
C ARG A 932 11.23 13.48 -47.60
N ARG A 933 10.27 12.78 -47.00
CA ARG A 933 8.84 13.13 -47.07
C ARG A 933 8.22 12.96 -45.69
N MET A 934 8.05 14.07 -44.98
CA MET A 934 6.98 14.24 -43.99
C MET A 934 6.01 15.26 -44.58
N SER A 935 4.74 14.92 -44.69
CA SER A 935 3.69 15.87 -45.07
C SER A 935 2.77 16.10 -43.87
N ARG A 936 2.93 17.26 -43.21
CA ARG A 936 1.89 17.77 -42.29
C ARG A 936 0.58 17.92 -43.06
N ARG A 937 -0.52 17.39 -42.51
CA ARG A 937 -1.88 17.70 -42.95
C ARG A 937 -2.60 18.40 -41.80
N LEU A 938 -3.02 19.65 -42.02
CA LEU A 938 -3.75 20.44 -41.05
C LEU A 938 -5.27 20.34 -41.30
N LEU A 939 -5.98 19.90 -40.27
CA LEU A 939 -7.35 20.29 -39.87
C LEU A 939 -8.42 20.58 -40.94
N GLN A 940 -9.42 19.70 -41.01
CA GLN A 940 -10.87 20.03 -40.94
C GLN A 940 -11.73 18.76 -41.04
N ASP A 941 -12.42 18.34 -39.96
CA ASP A 941 -13.89 18.49 -39.77
C ASP A 941 -14.33 17.86 -38.42
N GLN A 942 -15.60 18.01 -38.03
CA GLN A 942 -16.12 17.71 -36.69
C GLN A 942 -16.76 16.31 -36.51
N SER A 943 -16.58 15.76 -35.31
CA SER A 943 -17.52 14.88 -34.59
C SER A 943 -18.05 13.61 -35.27
N SER A 944 -17.41 12.47 -35.02
CA SER A 944 -18.07 11.19 -34.64
C SER A 944 -17.01 10.16 -34.20
N GLU A 945 -17.44 9.05 -33.59
CA GLU A 945 -16.58 7.90 -33.24
C GLU A 945 -16.17 7.10 -34.49
N ALA A 946 -15.47 7.74 -35.42
CA ALA A 946 -15.13 7.17 -36.73
C ALA A 946 -13.62 7.04 -36.93
N ASP A 947 -13.21 5.81 -37.23
CA ASP A 947 -12.05 5.44 -38.06
C ASP A 947 -10.66 5.88 -37.57
N PHE A 948 -10.23 5.28 -36.46
CA PHE A 948 -8.80 5.00 -36.24
C PHE A 948 -8.34 3.94 -37.26
N GLU A 949 -7.91 4.39 -38.44
CA GLU A 949 -7.47 3.53 -39.52
C GLU A 949 -6.26 2.69 -39.07
N TYR A 950 -6.44 1.37 -39.06
CA TYR A 950 -5.39 0.39 -38.75
C TYR A 950 -4.32 0.46 -39.85
N ASN A 951 -3.16 1.02 -39.54
CA ASN A 951 -2.02 1.03 -40.44
C ASN A 951 -0.99 -0.04 -40.02
N PRO A 952 -0.91 -1.19 -40.72
CA PRO A 952 0.11 -2.21 -40.44
C PRO A 952 1.54 -1.73 -40.69
N GLU A 953 1.76 -0.63 -41.44
CA GLU A 953 3.10 -0.04 -41.57
C GLU A 953 3.60 0.65 -40.29
N ASP A 954 2.72 0.91 -39.30
CA ASP A 954 3.08 1.57 -38.02
C ASP A 954 3.34 0.57 -36.87
N HIS A 955 3.43 -0.74 -37.14
CA HIS A 955 3.68 -1.79 -36.14
C HIS A 955 5.17 -1.90 -35.72
N TRP A 956 5.84 -0.77 -35.50
CA TRP A 956 7.22 -0.67 -35.00
C TRP A 956 7.29 0.15 -33.72
N ASN A 957 8.37 0.02 -32.95
CA ASN A 957 8.53 0.70 -31.67
C ASN A 957 9.33 2.00 -31.83
N HIS A 958 8.74 3.13 -31.45
CA HIS A 958 9.32 4.46 -31.66
C HIS A 958 10.59 4.71 -30.84
N LEU A 959 10.70 4.12 -29.64
CA LEU A 959 11.93 4.18 -28.84
C LEU A 959 13.07 3.39 -29.51
N THR A 960 12.79 2.17 -29.99
CA THR A 960 13.76 1.34 -30.72
C THR A 960 14.27 2.03 -31.98
N ASP A 961 13.36 2.56 -32.79
CA ASP A 961 13.69 3.28 -34.02
C ASP A 961 14.48 4.57 -33.75
N ALA A 962 14.09 5.36 -32.74
CA ALA A 962 14.83 6.55 -32.32
C ALA A 962 16.26 6.21 -31.88
N ILE A 963 16.44 5.17 -31.06
CA ILE A 963 17.77 4.68 -30.64
C ILE A 963 18.61 4.25 -31.84
N PHE A 964 18.03 3.49 -32.78
CA PHE A 964 18.75 3.11 -33.99
C PHE A 964 19.00 4.30 -34.92
N SER A 965 18.17 5.35 -34.94
CA SER A 965 18.41 6.53 -35.77
C SER A 965 19.73 7.23 -35.41
N VAL A 966 20.15 7.19 -34.13
CA VAL A 966 21.39 7.79 -33.62
C VAL A 966 22.61 6.89 -33.91
N PRO A 967 23.56 7.29 -34.77
CA PRO A 967 24.66 6.41 -35.22
C PRO A 967 25.65 5.98 -34.12
N GLN A 968 25.69 6.67 -32.98
CA GLN A 968 26.48 6.23 -31.82
C GLN A 968 25.75 5.16 -31.02
N LEU A 969 24.48 5.39 -30.64
CA LEU A 969 23.67 4.41 -29.92
C LEU A 969 23.48 3.11 -30.71
N ARG A 970 23.27 3.18 -32.04
CA ARG A 970 23.25 1.99 -32.91
C ARG A 970 24.54 1.18 -32.85
N ARG A 971 25.71 1.83 -32.79
CA ARG A 971 27.02 1.14 -32.68
C ARG A 971 27.23 0.56 -31.29
N MET A 972 26.78 1.25 -30.24
CA MET A 972 26.79 0.75 -28.86
C MET A 972 25.89 -0.50 -28.73
N TYR A 973 24.68 -0.46 -29.27
CA TYR A 973 23.76 -1.60 -29.37
C TYR A 973 24.39 -2.81 -30.07
N LEU A 974 24.93 -2.64 -31.27
CA LEU A 974 25.50 -3.74 -32.06
C LEU A 974 26.73 -4.35 -31.37
N ARG A 975 27.52 -3.55 -30.65
CA ARG A 975 28.60 -4.04 -29.80
C ARG A 975 28.05 -4.85 -28.62
N ARG A 976 27.02 -4.38 -27.92
CA ARG A 976 26.40 -5.15 -26.82
C ARG A 976 25.79 -6.47 -27.28
N LEU A 977 25.11 -6.46 -28.43
CA LEU A 977 24.60 -7.68 -29.08
C LEU A 977 25.73 -8.66 -29.37
N ARG A 978 26.88 -8.17 -29.88
CA ARG A 978 28.05 -9.02 -30.11
C ARG A 978 28.60 -9.63 -28.82
N THR A 979 28.72 -8.85 -27.73
CA THR A 979 29.12 -9.39 -26.41
C THR A 979 28.21 -10.53 -25.97
N LEU A 980 26.89 -10.34 -26.04
CA LEU A 980 25.91 -11.36 -25.65
C LEU A 980 25.91 -12.58 -26.58
N MET A 981 26.22 -12.41 -27.87
CA MET A 981 26.45 -13.54 -28.77
C MET A 981 27.63 -14.40 -28.33
N ASP A 982 28.76 -13.77 -27.98
CA ASP A 982 29.98 -14.45 -27.55
C ASP A 982 29.82 -15.11 -26.17
N GLU A 983 29.13 -14.47 -25.22
CA GLU A 983 28.90 -15.00 -23.86
C GLU A 983 27.85 -16.12 -23.82
N TYR A 984 26.73 -16.01 -24.55
CA TYR A 984 25.56 -16.89 -24.35
C TYR A 984 25.28 -17.86 -25.51
N LEU A 985 25.58 -17.47 -26.76
CA LEU A 985 25.21 -18.22 -27.97
C LEU A 985 26.39 -18.92 -28.66
N ALA A 986 27.63 -18.44 -28.51
CA ALA A 986 28.84 -19.14 -28.96
C ALA A 986 28.98 -20.52 -28.28
N GLN A 987 29.88 -21.36 -28.75
CA GLN A 987 30.06 -22.72 -28.21
C GLN A 987 31.28 -22.78 -27.27
N PRO A 988 31.14 -23.29 -26.02
CA PRO A 988 29.96 -23.94 -25.43
C PRO A 988 28.86 -22.95 -25.01
N SER A 989 27.63 -23.13 -25.50
CA SER A 989 26.54 -22.16 -25.28
C SER A 989 25.90 -22.29 -23.90
N TRP A 990 25.76 -21.17 -23.18
CA TRP A 990 25.01 -21.08 -21.93
C TRP A 990 23.54 -21.48 -22.14
N ILE A 991 22.90 -20.97 -23.20
CA ILE A 991 21.48 -21.23 -23.48
C ILE A 991 21.24 -22.72 -23.76
N GLU A 992 22.10 -23.35 -24.57
CA GLU A 992 22.00 -24.79 -24.83
C GLU A 992 22.24 -25.64 -23.57
N GLN A 993 23.05 -25.18 -22.62
CA GLN A 993 23.26 -25.85 -21.34
C GLN A 993 22.03 -25.69 -20.42
N LYS A 994 21.51 -24.47 -20.25
CA LYS A 994 20.31 -24.21 -19.44
C LYS A 994 19.10 -25.02 -19.91
N ILE A 995 18.88 -25.08 -21.23
CA ILE A 995 17.83 -25.92 -21.85
C ILE A 995 18.00 -27.41 -21.51
N ARG A 996 19.24 -27.92 -21.50
CA ARG A 996 19.51 -29.33 -21.18
C ARG A 996 19.28 -29.64 -19.70
N THR A 997 19.63 -28.73 -18.80
CA THR A 997 19.36 -28.84 -17.36
C THR A 997 17.85 -28.86 -17.10
N LEU A 998 17.13 -27.82 -17.53
CA LEU A 998 15.67 -27.73 -17.35
C LEU A 998 14.93 -28.95 -17.94
N ARG A 999 15.37 -29.43 -19.11
CA ARG A 999 14.86 -30.69 -19.69
C ARG A 999 15.03 -31.85 -18.73
N ASP A 1000 16.23 -32.06 -18.19
CA ASP A 1000 16.53 -33.22 -17.35
C ASP A 1000 15.73 -33.19 -16.04
N ASP A 1001 15.45 -31.99 -15.51
CA ASP A 1001 14.63 -31.79 -14.32
C ASP A 1001 13.14 -32.08 -14.55
N ILE A 1002 12.60 -31.83 -15.76
CA ILE A 1002 11.16 -31.94 -16.05
C ILE A 1002 10.76 -33.12 -16.94
N TYR A 1003 11.70 -33.87 -17.52
CA TYR A 1003 11.44 -34.81 -18.64
C TYR A 1003 10.32 -35.82 -18.38
N GLN A 1004 10.29 -36.39 -17.17
CA GLN A 1004 9.30 -37.40 -16.77
C GLN A 1004 7.93 -36.76 -16.48
N ILE A 1005 7.92 -35.56 -15.89
CA ILE A 1005 6.71 -34.83 -15.49
C ILE A 1005 6.03 -34.23 -16.73
N ALA A 1006 6.80 -33.78 -17.71
CA ALA A 1006 6.29 -33.35 -19.02
C ALA A 1006 5.65 -34.49 -19.83
N ASP A 1007 6.15 -35.72 -19.70
CA ASP A 1007 5.50 -36.92 -20.30
C ASP A 1007 4.14 -37.22 -19.64
N LEU A 1008 4.02 -37.07 -18.31
CA LEU A 1008 2.74 -37.19 -17.60
C LEU A 1008 1.77 -36.07 -17.98
N ASP A 1009 2.25 -34.84 -18.03
CA ASP A 1009 1.46 -33.67 -18.41
C ASP A 1009 0.85 -33.80 -19.82
N SER A 1010 1.70 -34.16 -20.80
CA SER A 1010 1.27 -34.40 -22.18
C SER A 1010 0.24 -35.52 -22.30
N ALA A 1011 0.24 -36.50 -21.39
CA ALA A 1011 -0.74 -37.59 -21.40
C ALA A 1011 -2.13 -37.16 -20.91
N ILE A 1012 -2.20 -36.16 -20.01
CA ILE A 1012 -3.45 -35.58 -19.50
C ILE A 1012 -3.97 -34.53 -20.49
N TRP A 1013 -3.15 -33.54 -20.80
CA TRP A 1013 -3.59 -32.31 -21.47
C TRP A 1013 -3.47 -32.35 -22.99
N ASN A 1014 -2.65 -33.24 -23.55
CA ASN A 1014 -2.39 -33.28 -24.99
C ASN A 1014 -2.62 -34.66 -25.67
N PRO A 1015 -3.68 -35.42 -25.33
CA PRO A 1015 -3.88 -36.79 -25.81
C PRO A 1015 -4.15 -36.90 -27.32
N LEU A 1016 -4.49 -35.79 -27.99
CA LEU A 1016 -4.80 -35.75 -29.43
C LEU A 1016 -3.61 -35.33 -30.32
N HIS A 1017 -2.53 -34.79 -29.75
CA HIS A 1017 -1.34 -34.36 -30.51
C HIS A 1017 -0.08 -35.13 -30.06
N PRO A 1018 0.03 -36.45 -30.32
CA PRO A 1018 1.11 -37.30 -29.82
C PRO A 1018 2.52 -36.95 -30.36
N SER A 1019 2.63 -36.01 -31.30
CA SER A 1019 3.89 -35.42 -31.77
C SER A 1019 4.35 -34.21 -30.94
N HIS A 1020 3.46 -33.56 -30.17
CA HIS A 1020 3.75 -32.37 -29.36
C HIS A 1020 4.28 -32.78 -27.97
N THR A 1021 5.46 -33.40 -27.97
CA THR A 1021 6.15 -33.85 -26.75
C THR A 1021 7.41 -33.04 -26.51
N ILE A 1022 7.88 -33.02 -25.26
CA ILE A 1022 9.18 -32.43 -24.90
C ILE A 1022 10.33 -32.99 -25.76
N ARG A 1023 10.25 -34.24 -26.23
CA ARG A 1023 11.30 -34.82 -27.10
C ARG A 1023 11.36 -34.13 -28.46
N THR A 1024 10.20 -33.81 -29.02
CA THR A 1024 10.07 -33.06 -30.28
C THR A 1024 10.49 -31.60 -30.09
N GLY A 1025 10.08 -30.97 -28.98
CA GLY A 1025 10.47 -29.60 -28.64
C GLY A 1025 11.99 -29.47 -28.48
N MET A 1026 12.63 -30.42 -27.80
CA MET A 1026 14.10 -30.50 -27.69
C MET A 1026 14.79 -30.70 -29.04
N GLN A 1027 14.20 -31.49 -29.95
CA GLN A 1027 14.71 -31.65 -31.31
C GLN A 1027 14.57 -30.36 -32.13
N GLN A 1028 13.48 -29.60 -31.96
CA GLN A 1028 13.29 -28.29 -32.60
C GLN A 1028 14.26 -27.25 -32.05
N MET A 1029 14.50 -27.19 -30.74
CA MET A 1029 15.44 -26.22 -30.14
C MET A 1029 16.91 -26.51 -30.49
N LEU A 1030 17.34 -27.77 -30.37
CA LEU A 1030 18.77 -28.15 -30.37
C LEU A 1030 19.20 -29.05 -31.53
N GLY A 1031 18.28 -29.52 -32.38
CA GLY A 1031 18.60 -30.38 -33.51
C GLY A 1031 19.30 -29.63 -34.66
N PRO A 1032 19.97 -30.34 -35.60
CA PRO A 1032 20.52 -29.70 -36.80
C PRO A 1032 19.44 -28.98 -37.62
N GLY A 1033 19.65 -27.70 -37.96
CA GLY A 1033 18.64 -26.84 -38.57
C GLY A 1033 17.52 -26.38 -37.61
N GLY A 1034 17.62 -26.72 -36.33
CA GLY A 1034 16.74 -26.24 -35.28
C GLY A 1034 17.05 -24.79 -34.85
N ILE A 1035 16.30 -24.31 -33.86
CA ILE A 1035 16.23 -22.89 -33.48
C ILE A 1035 17.60 -22.30 -33.14
N LEU A 1036 18.33 -22.87 -32.16
CA LEU A 1036 19.60 -22.27 -31.70
C LEU A 1036 20.75 -22.42 -32.72
N PRO A 1037 20.92 -23.55 -33.43
CA PRO A 1037 21.84 -23.64 -34.54
C PRO A 1037 21.57 -22.59 -35.64
N SER A 1038 20.31 -22.40 -36.03
CA SER A 1038 19.93 -21.43 -37.07
C SER A 1038 20.10 -19.99 -36.59
N ARG A 1039 19.76 -19.67 -35.33
CA ARG A 1039 19.97 -18.33 -34.76
C ARG A 1039 21.47 -17.97 -34.69
N ARG A 1040 22.32 -18.95 -34.42
CA ARG A 1040 23.78 -18.81 -34.46
C ARG A 1040 24.29 -18.53 -35.87
N GLU A 1041 23.84 -19.29 -36.87
CA GLU A 1041 24.19 -19.05 -38.28
C GLU A 1041 23.78 -17.64 -38.73
N GLN A 1042 22.56 -17.19 -38.40
CA GLN A 1042 22.12 -15.82 -38.69
C GLN A 1042 23.05 -14.76 -38.10
N LEU A 1043 23.28 -14.81 -36.78
CA LEU A 1043 23.99 -13.73 -36.08
C LEU A 1043 25.49 -13.74 -36.37
N PHE A 1044 26.13 -14.91 -36.42
CA PHE A 1044 27.58 -15.01 -36.66
C PHE A 1044 27.96 -15.04 -38.15
N ASP A 1045 27.18 -15.70 -39.01
CA ASP A 1045 27.54 -15.86 -40.43
C ASP A 1045 26.80 -14.88 -41.36
N THR A 1046 25.49 -14.68 -41.21
CA THR A 1046 24.74 -13.74 -42.08
C THR A 1046 25.05 -12.28 -41.75
N TYR A 1047 24.88 -11.88 -40.48
CA TYR A 1047 25.02 -10.48 -40.05
C TYR A 1047 26.40 -10.13 -39.48
N GLY A 1048 27.22 -11.13 -39.11
CA GLY A 1048 28.51 -10.95 -38.45
C GLY A 1048 29.75 -11.25 -39.30
N ARG A 1049 29.61 -11.81 -40.50
CA ARG A 1049 30.72 -12.08 -41.45
C ARG A 1049 30.43 -11.45 -42.79
N GLN A 1050 31.50 -11.19 -43.57
CA GLN A 1050 31.55 -10.41 -44.82
C GLN A 1050 30.58 -10.87 -45.94
N THR A 1051 29.29 -10.68 -45.71
CA THR A 1051 28.20 -10.71 -46.68
C THR A 1051 27.75 -9.27 -46.99
N ASN A 1052 26.82 -9.11 -47.93
CA ASN A 1052 26.17 -7.82 -48.18
C ASN A 1052 25.30 -7.32 -47.00
N TRP A 1053 25.12 -8.14 -45.96
CA TRP A 1053 24.29 -7.89 -44.77
C TRP A 1053 25.11 -7.69 -43.50
N THR A 1054 26.44 -7.55 -43.60
CA THR A 1054 27.33 -7.40 -42.43
C THR A 1054 27.01 -6.11 -41.68
N VAL A 1055 26.51 -6.23 -40.45
CA VAL A 1055 26.17 -5.09 -39.57
C VAL A 1055 26.63 -5.28 -38.13
N ILE A 1056 26.75 -6.52 -37.65
CA ILE A 1056 27.28 -6.83 -36.32
C ILE A 1056 28.81 -6.74 -36.39
N PRO A 1057 29.49 -6.06 -35.44
CA PRO A 1057 30.94 -5.96 -35.44
C PRO A 1057 31.60 -7.32 -35.18
N GLU A 1058 32.88 -7.41 -35.53
CA GLU A 1058 33.77 -8.46 -35.04
C GLU A 1058 33.85 -8.45 -33.50
N GLU A 1059 34.35 -9.54 -32.93
CA GLU A 1059 34.63 -9.71 -31.50
C GLU A 1059 35.39 -8.50 -30.92
N GLN A 1060 35.16 -8.19 -29.65
CA GLN A 1060 35.91 -7.10 -28.99
C GLN A 1060 37.39 -7.52 -28.84
N PRO A 1061 38.36 -6.66 -29.19
CA PRO A 1061 39.77 -6.98 -28.98
C PRO A 1061 40.10 -7.21 -27.49
N ASP A 1062 40.98 -8.17 -27.21
CA ASP A 1062 41.50 -8.44 -25.85
C ASP A 1062 42.21 -7.23 -25.23
N VAL A 1063 42.75 -6.34 -26.06
CA VAL A 1063 43.45 -5.12 -25.65
C VAL A 1063 42.73 -3.93 -26.26
N ILE A 1064 42.29 -3.01 -25.41
CA ILE A 1064 41.52 -1.81 -25.75
C ILE A 1064 42.19 -0.58 -25.14
N GLU A 1065 42.24 0.52 -25.88
CA GLU A 1065 42.75 1.80 -25.39
C GLU A 1065 41.63 2.63 -24.73
N LEU A 1066 41.47 2.45 -23.41
CA LEU A 1066 40.66 3.32 -22.55
C LEU A 1066 41.57 4.18 -21.65
N CYS A 1067 41.15 5.39 -21.30
CA CYS A 1067 41.91 6.23 -20.36
C CYS A 1067 40.99 7.13 -19.52
N ILE A 1068 41.45 7.50 -18.32
CA ILE A 1068 40.81 8.50 -17.46
C ILE A 1068 41.14 9.88 -18.04
N ALA A 1069 40.13 10.54 -18.61
CA ALA A 1069 40.30 11.79 -19.35
C ALA A 1069 40.26 13.01 -18.45
N ARG A 1070 39.36 13.01 -17.47
CA ARG A 1070 39.14 14.15 -16.57
C ARG A 1070 38.51 13.69 -15.27
N VAL A 1071 38.93 14.29 -14.16
CA VAL A 1071 38.32 14.13 -12.84
C VAL A 1071 37.94 15.52 -12.37
N MET A 1072 36.65 15.73 -12.12
CA MET A 1072 36.15 17.03 -11.69
C MET A 1072 35.83 17.00 -10.19
N LYS A 1073 36.73 17.63 -9.42
CA LYS A 1073 36.64 17.80 -7.96
C LYS A 1073 36.18 19.20 -7.53
N ASP A 1074 36.23 20.18 -8.43
CA ASP A 1074 35.94 21.59 -8.16
C ASP A 1074 34.45 21.92 -8.40
N GLY A 1075 33.65 21.90 -7.33
CA GLY A 1075 32.23 22.23 -7.40
C GLY A 1075 31.41 21.59 -6.28
N PRO A 1076 30.07 21.74 -6.30
CA PRO A 1076 29.17 21.00 -5.42
C PRO A 1076 29.37 19.50 -5.60
N GLU A 1077 29.39 18.78 -4.48
CA GLU A 1077 29.68 17.34 -4.44
C GLU A 1077 28.79 16.53 -5.42
N PRO A 1078 27.45 16.70 -5.45
CA PRO A 1078 26.58 15.96 -6.38
C PRO A 1078 26.88 16.18 -7.88
N GLN A 1079 27.55 17.27 -8.24
CA GLN A 1079 27.87 17.59 -9.64
C GLN A 1079 29.21 17.05 -10.11
N ARG A 1080 29.98 16.38 -9.23
CA ARG A 1080 31.31 15.83 -9.50
C ARG A 1080 31.25 14.67 -10.50
N PHE A 1081 32.36 14.40 -11.16
CA PHE A 1081 32.43 13.27 -12.09
C PHE A 1081 33.85 12.77 -12.38
N VAL A 1082 33.93 11.52 -12.83
CA VAL A 1082 35.08 10.92 -13.50
C VAL A 1082 34.70 10.67 -14.96
N GLU A 1083 35.49 11.16 -15.90
CA GLU A 1083 35.31 10.98 -17.34
C GLU A 1083 36.29 9.92 -17.84
N ILE A 1084 35.76 8.82 -18.38
CA ILE A 1084 36.55 7.77 -19.03
C ILE A 1084 36.31 7.88 -20.53
N LYS A 1085 37.40 7.97 -21.31
CA LYS A 1085 37.36 8.12 -22.76
C LYS A 1085 37.77 6.82 -23.44
N ASN A 1086 36.97 6.40 -24.40
CA ASN A 1086 37.32 5.37 -25.36
C ASN A 1086 38.20 6.00 -26.47
N GLN A 1087 39.43 5.52 -26.63
CA GLN A 1087 40.34 5.99 -27.69
C GLN A 1087 40.18 5.20 -28.99
N GLU A 1088 39.44 4.08 -28.96
CA GLU A 1088 39.20 3.23 -30.11
C GLU A 1088 38.29 3.86 -31.16
N ASN A 1089 38.48 3.43 -32.41
CA ASN A 1089 37.56 3.73 -33.52
C ASN A 1089 36.33 2.80 -33.57
N ILE A 1090 36.23 1.84 -32.64
CA ILE A 1090 35.09 0.95 -32.39
C ILE A 1090 34.37 1.32 -31.09
N ALA A 1091 33.10 0.90 -30.97
CA ALA A 1091 32.43 0.91 -29.67
C ALA A 1091 33.01 -0.21 -28.78
N VAL A 1092 33.12 0.04 -27.48
CA VAL A 1092 33.73 -0.85 -26.48
C VAL A 1092 32.72 -1.12 -25.37
N ASP A 1093 32.38 -2.38 -25.14
CA ASP A 1093 31.56 -2.83 -24.01
C ASP A 1093 32.44 -2.91 -22.75
N ILE A 1094 32.06 -2.16 -21.72
CA ILE A 1094 32.72 -2.11 -20.40
C ILE A 1094 31.79 -2.62 -19.29
N SER A 1095 30.74 -3.38 -19.64
CA SER A 1095 29.88 -4.07 -18.68
C SER A 1095 30.72 -4.89 -17.71
N GLY A 1096 30.52 -4.72 -16.39
CA GLY A 1096 31.26 -5.42 -15.34
C GLY A 1096 32.71 -4.97 -15.16
N TYR A 1097 33.13 -3.84 -15.75
CA TYR A 1097 34.37 -3.17 -15.39
C TYR A 1097 34.17 -2.42 -14.07
N GLU A 1098 35.25 -2.11 -13.37
CA GLU A 1098 35.21 -1.42 -12.08
C GLU A 1098 36.13 -0.20 -12.06
N LEU A 1099 35.61 0.94 -11.60
CA LEU A 1099 36.42 2.07 -11.17
C LEU A 1099 36.67 1.89 -9.67
N VAL A 1100 37.94 1.87 -9.25
CA VAL A 1100 38.35 1.61 -7.87
C VAL A 1100 39.37 2.64 -7.38
N GLY A 1101 39.46 2.84 -6.06
CA GLY A 1101 40.37 3.80 -5.43
C GLY A 1101 39.66 4.70 -4.41
N ASP A 1102 39.79 6.02 -4.55
CA ASP A 1102 39.01 6.98 -3.73
C ASP A 1102 37.50 7.02 -4.11
N VAL A 1103 37.16 6.47 -5.28
CA VAL A 1103 35.80 6.27 -5.78
C VAL A 1103 35.64 4.81 -6.21
N GLU A 1104 34.50 4.21 -5.88
CA GLU A 1104 34.12 2.84 -6.24
C GLU A 1104 32.86 2.84 -7.12
N PHE A 1105 32.92 2.18 -8.29
CA PHE A 1105 31.78 2.03 -9.21
C PHE A 1105 31.92 0.83 -10.15
N THR A 1106 30.99 -0.12 -10.11
CA THR A 1106 30.87 -1.23 -11.08
C THR A 1106 29.96 -0.82 -12.24
N PHE A 1107 30.49 -0.83 -13.47
CA PHE A 1107 29.72 -0.52 -14.68
C PHE A 1107 28.64 -1.57 -14.94
N LYS A 1108 27.37 -1.17 -14.91
CA LYS A 1108 26.23 -2.10 -15.09
C LYS A 1108 26.20 -2.71 -16.51
N PRO A 1109 25.66 -3.93 -16.68
CA PRO A 1109 25.45 -4.56 -17.98
C PRO A 1109 24.76 -3.65 -18.99
N GLY A 1110 25.30 -3.62 -20.22
CA GLY A 1110 24.88 -2.71 -21.28
C GLY A 1110 25.67 -1.39 -21.34
N THR A 1111 26.59 -1.13 -20.41
CA THR A 1111 27.45 0.06 -20.50
C THR A 1111 28.47 -0.10 -21.63
N VAL A 1112 28.16 0.49 -22.78
CA VAL A 1112 29.03 0.50 -23.96
C VAL A 1112 29.45 1.92 -24.29
N VAL A 1113 30.74 2.19 -24.38
CA VAL A 1113 31.27 3.50 -24.77
C VAL A 1113 31.42 3.56 -26.29
N GLY A 1114 30.79 4.53 -26.94
CA GLY A 1114 30.90 4.72 -28.39
C GLY A 1114 32.34 5.01 -28.85
N PRO A 1115 32.66 4.81 -30.14
CA PRO A 1115 33.97 5.11 -30.69
C PRO A 1115 34.34 6.59 -30.51
N ASN A 1116 35.54 6.85 -29.99
CA ASN A 1116 36.05 8.17 -29.63
C ASN A 1116 35.16 8.98 -28.65
N ALA A 1117 34.25 8.32 -27.93
CA ALA A 1117 33.33 8.95 -26.98
C ALA A 1117 33.81 8.80 -25.52
N SER A 1118 33.13 9.50 -24.61
CA SER A 1118 33.36 9.39 -23.16
C SER A 1118 32.11 8.90 -22.43
N VAL A 1119 32.32 8.17 -21.33
CA VAL A 1119 31.33 7.95 -20.26
C VAL A 1119 31.69 8.80 -19.05
N PHE A 1120 30.68 9.34 -18.38
CA PHE A 1120 30.80 10.18 -17.19
C PHE A 1120 30.19 9.45 -16.00
N VAL A 1121 31.01 9.10 -15.01
CA VAL A 1121 30.55 8.52 -13.74
C VAL A 1121 30.34 9.64 -12.74
N SER A 1122 29.17 9.75 -12.14
CA SER A 1122 28.77 10.84 -11.23
C SER A 1122 28.14 10.29 -9.94
N PRO A 1123 28.23 11.00 -8.78
CA PRO A 1123 27.52 10.58 -7.58
C PRO A 1123 26.03 10.92 -7.64
N ASP A 1124 25.61 11.83 -8.54
CA ASP A 1124 24.22 12.14 -8.84
C ASP A 1124 24.08 12.52 -10.33
N VAL A 1125 23.42 11.63 -11.09
CA VAL A 1125 23.23 11.77 -12.54
C VAL A 1125 22.36 12.98 -12.89
N LEU A 1126 21.33 13.26 -12.10
CA LEU A 1126 20.41 14.38 -12.32
C LEU A 1126 21.10 15.72 -11.99
N ALA A 1127 21.90 15.78 -10.92
CA ALA A 1127 22.72 16.94 -10.60
C ALA A 1127 23.79 17.20 -11.67
N PHE A 1128 24.40 16.16 -12.25
CA PHE A 1128 25.28 16.29 -13.41
C PHE A 1128 24.57 16.89 -14.62
N ARG A 1129 23.37 16.38 -14.99
CA ARG A 1129 22.61 16.91 -16.13
C ARG A 1129 22.24 18.39 -15.92
N ASN A 1130 21.88 18.77 -14.69
CA ASN A 1130 21.56 20.15 -14.27
C ASN A 1130 22.77 21.10 -14.12
N ARG A 1131 23.97 20.69 -14.51
CA ARG A 1131 25.18 21.55 -14.46
C ARG A 1131 25.06 22.77 -15.38
N ARG A 1132 25.49 23.94 -14.89
CA ARG A 1132 25.53 25.18 -15.68
C ARG A 1132 26.70 25.26 -16.66
N GLN A 1133 27.74 24.45 -16.48
CA GLN A 1133 28.96 24.46 -17.28
C GLN A 1133 29.27 23.07 -17.81
N SER A 1134 29.69 22.98 -19.07
CA SER A 1134 30.04 21.73 -19.76
C SER A 1134 31.08 20.90 -18.98
N PRO A 1135 30.94 19.57 -18.89
CA PRO A 1135 29.86 18.76 -19.47
C PRO A 1135 28.58 18.93 -18.64
N LYS A 1136 27.42 18.82 -19.30
CA LYS A 1136 26.07 18.96 -18.73
C LYS A 1136 25.06 18.26 -19.64
N GLY A 1137 23.78 18.30 -19.27
CA GLY A 1137 22.69 17.84 -20.14
C GLY A 1137 22.61 18.59 -21.48
N ASN A 1138 21.92 17.98 -22.44
CA ASN A 1138 21.75 18.38 -23.83
C ASN A 1138 23.06 18.37 -24.67
N GLU A 1139 24.15 17.83 -24.13
CA GLU A 1139 25.44 17.70 -24.82
C GLU A 1139 25.74 16.26 -25.31
N ARG A 1140 24.74 15.38 -25.35
CA ARG A 1140 24.85 13.97 -25.81
C ARG A 1140 25.94 13.21 -25.03
N ARG A 1141 25.81 13.20 -23.69
CA ARG A 1141 26.77 12.59 -22.76
C ARG A 1141 26.20 11.29 -22.23
N LEU A 1142 26.96 10.19 -22.31
CA LEU A 1142 26.62 8.98 -21.56
C LEU A 1142 27.01 9.21 -20.09
N VAL A 1143 26.02 9.33 -19.21
CA VAL A 1143 26.22 9.54 -17.78
C VAL A 1143 25.72 8.31 -17.03
N VAL A 1144 26.46 7.87 -16.02
CA VAL A 1144 26.12 6.73 -15.16
C VAL A 1144 26.45 7.05 -13.69
N GLY A 1145 25.80 6.37 -12.75
CA GLY A 1145 25.96 6.60 -11.32
C GLY A 1145 24.88 5.89 -10.51
N PRO A 1146 24.78 6.14 -9.19
CA PRO A 1146 25.76 6.89 -8.39
C PRO A 1146 27.07 6.10 -8.22
N PHE A 1147 28.20 6.78 -8.04
CA PHE A 1147 29.42 6.16 -7.50
C PHE A 1147 29.49 6.29 -5.98
N GLU A 1148 30.21 5.38 -5.33
CA GLU A 1148 30.54 5.46 -3.90
C GLU A 1148 31.92 6.10 -3.67
N GLY A 1149 32.19 6.55 -2.45
CA GLY A 1149 33.45 7.24 -2.10
C GLY A 1149 33.39 8.75 -2.29
N SER A 1150 34.54 9.39 -2.55
CA SER A 1150 34.62 10.85 -2.73
C SER A 1150 35.87 11.25 -3.51
N LEU A 1151 35.90 12.47 -4.04
CA LEU A 1151 37.08 13.02 -4.73
C LEU A 1151 37.82 14.07 -3.86
N PRO A 1152 38.82 13.66 -3.07
CA PRO A 1152 39.70 14.56 -2.29
C PRO A 1152 40.68 15.38 -3.15
N GLU A 1153 41.51 16.24 -2.51
CA GLU A 1153 42.51 17.08 -3.21
C GLU A 1153 43.58 16.24 -3.93
N GLU A 1154 44.12 15.23 -3.26
CA GLU A 1154 44.96 14.16 -3.82
C GLU A 1154 44.11 12.89 -3.87
N TYR A 1155 44.03 12.23 -5.02
CA TYR A 1155 43.20 11.04 -5.23
C TYR A 1155 43.97 10.00 -6.08
N THR A 1156 43.57 8.74 -5.96
CA THR A 1156 44.00 7.61 -6.80
C THR A 1156 42.75 6.95 -7.37
N LEU A 1157 42.72 6.75 -8.69
CA LEU A 1157 41.65 6.02 -9.40
C LEU A 1157 42.27 5.07 -10.41
N GLU A 1158 41.77 3.84 -10.44
CA GLU A 1158 42.17 2.79 -11.38
C GLU A 1158 40.90 2.20 -12.03
N LEU A 1159 40.95 1.95 -13.34
CA LEU A 1159 39.89 1.29 -14.10
C LEU A 1159 40.31 -0.15 -14.37
N HIS A 1160 39.56 -1.10 -13.85
CA HIS A 1160 39.81 -2.54 -13.95
C HIS A 1160 38.81 -3.20 -14.91
N ASP A 1161 39.26 -4.21 -15.66
CA ASP A 1161 38.38 -5.06 -16.46
C ASP A 1161 37.70 -6.16 -15.62
N LYS A 1162 36.80 -6.94 -16.25
CA LYS A 1162 36.13 -8.10 -15.62
C LYS A 1162 37.08 -9.16 -15.02
N ALA A 1163 38.36 -9.12 -15.36
CA ALA A 1163 39.39 -10.08 -14.93
C ALA A 1163 40.38 -9.46 -13.92
N ASP A 1164 40.05 -8.29 -13.36
CA ASP A 1164 40.86 -7.54 -12.38
C ASP A 1164 42.22 -7.06 -12.95
N ASN A 1165 42.31 -6.85 -14.27
CA ASN A 1165 43.46 -6.18 -14.88
C ASN A 1165 43.24 -4.68 -14.93
N THR A 1166 44.20 -3.90 -14.43
CA THR A 1166 44.21 -2.44 -14.57
C THR A 1166 44.38 -2.04 -16.03
N ILE A 1167 43.36 -1.39 -16.60
CA ILE A 1167 43.32 -0.83 -17.96
C ILE A 1167 43.87 0.59 -17.99
N ALA A 1168 43.56 1.40 -16.97
CA ALA A 1168 44.05 2.77 -16.83
C ALA A 1168 44.18 3.16 -15.35
N SER A 1169 45.23 3.90 -14.99
CA SER A 1169 45.42 4.45 -13.64
C SER A 1169 45.77 5.93 -13.70
N THR A 1170 45.25 6.72 -12.76
CA THR A 1170 45.67 8.12 -12.58
C THR A 1170 47.16 8.26 -12.25
N ALA A 1171 47.80 7.20 -11.75
CA ALA A 1171 49.24 7.16 -11.48
C ALA A 1171 50.09 7.11 -12.77
N ASP A 1172 49.55 6.52 -13.85
CA ASP A 1172 50.22 6.43 -15.17
C ASP A 1172 50.02 7.70 -16.02
N GLY A 1173 49.08 8.56 -15.62
CA GLY A 1173 48.75 9.83 -16.27
C GLY A 1173 47.32 9.83 -16.83
N MET A 1174 46.80 11.03 -17.09
CA MET A 1174 45.50 11.20 -17.75
C MET A 1174 45.62 11.01 -19.27
N CYS A 1175 44.50 10.88 -19.98
CA CYS A 1175 44.47 10.81 -21.43
C CYS A 1175 45.35 11.89 -22.09
N PRO A 1176 46.07 11.58 -23.20
CA PRO A 1176 46.81 12.57 -23.95
C PRO A 1176 45.91 13.69 -24.50
N ASP A 1177 46.34 14.94 -24.35
CA ASP A 1177 45.75 16.10 -25.04
C ASP A 1177 45.92 15.94 -26.57
N ASN A 1178 44.82 15.70 -27.28
CA ASN A 1178 44.72 15.65 -28.75
C ASN A 1178 43.55 16.52 -29.22
#